data_AF-A0A812YBX9-F1
#
_entry.id   AF-A0A812YBX9-F1
#
_cell.length_a   1.000
_cell.length_b   1.000
_cell.length_c   1.000
_cell.angle_alpha   90.00
_cell.angle_beta   90.00
_cell.angle_gamma   90.00
#
_symmetry.space_group_name_H-M   'P 1'
#
loop_
_entity.id
_entity.type
_entity.pdbx_description
1 polymer ?
#
loop_
_entity_poly.entity_id
_entity_poly.type
_entity_poly.pdbx_seq_one_letter_code
_entity_poly.pdbx_strand_id
1 'polypeptide(L)'
;MLNGSKDPERPKQAVILAAGRGSRLVPYTDALPTALISIGGKSMVAHTISTLRRQGVQSFYLCRGWKGDVFDEHLTSLGDGVQLIDCPDFATTGMLESLRVALPHVRPGPLLVCYGDIIFRHSVTFTVARQLLETTGGIAAVVNAAAPGKESKGFNEVEVVAASGTGPDRAIRRIGKGRRVSECDCAGEFAGLVKFSTSGRAIMEEVVRRLFQEDKSCTGQAWSLPWWLEPVGRASLCDLLQLMADEGICISLAMVFGGWHEVNTPPDLTRASNDTALFLSEEDTVTQVKAMGACLLSEANDLKRPLPIVAKELNVNLERLECLLKGNLEVSDALDIMRKMSEVYAVPLNDLWLDADDTDAGVRVFTMEASESSARILDRKECRLSTFEVASGDPLDPDVQMNNGHLMMQTTLFIGPVDFHYTDRHGKVHRKEMNTGDSAALFVLALAACGLWSAFVGPTKRAARVDRVALEASRKFIVGGNWKANGSPDSVKKLVKDLNDGDITSKDVEVVCAPPFVFLSEVQGSLRKDFAVAAQNLWDKDPGAWTGEIPAQMLADMGIKWVVLGHSERRENCGETSQIVAEKTKFAVDNGFSTLTCIGEKLDAREGGKTFEVLDEQLKPLADVLSEEDWEKVVLAYEPVWAIGTGKVATPEQAEETHAYIRKWLTENVSEKVSDSVRIQYGGSVNDKNAADLGNPEEARECVLKRCLAAECLSPAELVSALAPGVAEGRAWELLRGAEASSEEIQSLADVLNVRVSDLLVSPLGDEEEVVVTYAEKSRQHARRMKSYVLFPGARTRHQPDLKTFDLEVLESATPGESLSCGLHTFVYHFGSEAVELRWSTRLGASRATVLRPGDSSYIAPLVEHSFSVLPGAVQEPGMNGAACGKGRRLFLVRIPGQLSGETLAEFATFSTHGRERVGAETVQWYN
;
A
#
# COMPACT_ATOMS: atom_id res chain seq x y z
N MET A 1 -37.28 -2.42 5.35
CA MET A 1 -38.57 -1.97 5.94
C MET A 1 -39.11 -3.02 6.90
N LEU A 2 -39.12 -2.74 8.21
CA LEU A 2 -39.90 -3.46 9.22
C LEU A 2 -40.75 -2.42 9.98
N ASN A 3 -41.85 -1.99 9.37
CA ASN A 3 -42.82 -1.13 10.02
C ASN A 3 -43.70 -1.97 10.97
N GLY A 4 -43.59 -1.69 12.27
CA GLY A 4 -44.78 -1.48 13.10
C GLY A 4 -45.60 -2.67 13.61
N SER A 5 -45.02 -3.86 13.87
CA SER A 5 -45.70 -4.81 14.77
C SER A 5 -45.39 -4.45 16.24
N LYS A 6 -46.46 -4.22 17.03
CA LYS A 6 -46.40 -4.06 18.49
C LYS A 6 -46.16 -5.43 19.14
N ASP A 7 -44.92 -5.90 19.11
CA ASP A 7 -44.53 -7.08 19.88
C ASP A 7 -44.32 -6.66 21.36
N PRO A 8 -45.16 -7.14 22.31
CA PRO A 8 -45.02 -6.81 23.72
C PRO A 8 -43.75 -7.37 24.37
N GLU A 9 -43.09 -8.36 23.76
CA GLU A 9 -41.88 -9.01 24.28
C GLU A 9 -40.58 -8.46 23.67
N ARG A 10 -40.66 -7.40 22.84
CA ARG A 10 -39.49 -6.68 22.34
C ARG A 10 -38.89 -5.79 23.43
N PRO A 11 -37.61 -6.00 23.83
CA PRO A 11 -36.96 -5.16 24.83
C PRO A 11 -36.85 -3.71 24.37
N LYS A 12 -37.30 -2.79 25.24
CA LYS A 12 -37.14 -1.34 25.05
C LYS A 12 -36.09 -0.74 25.98
N GLN A 13 -35.43 -1.57 26.76
CA GLN A 13 -34.47 -1.16 27.78
C GLN A 13 -33.30 -2.13 27.87
N ALA A 14 -32.13 -1.59 28.22
CA ALA A 14 -30.90 -2.35 28.38
C ALA A 14 -30.11 -1.91 29.62
N VAL A 15 -29.53 -2.86 30.34
CA VAL A 15 -28.50 -2.63 31.36
C VAL A 15 -27.14 -2.93 30.74
N ILE A 16 -26.20 -1.99 30.85
CA ILE A 16 -24.83 -2.12 30.36
C ILE A 16 -23.88 -2.17 31.56
N LEU A 17 -23.14 -3.27 31.69
CA LEU A 17 -22.24 -3.53 32.82
C LEU A 17 -20.83 -2.99 32.52
N ALA A 18 -20.55 -1.73 32.89
CA ALA A 18 -19.32 -1.00 32.53
C ALA A 18 -18.49 -0.52 33.74
N ALA A 19 -18.66 -1.16 34.90
CA ALA A 19 -18.03 -0.71 36.15
C ALA A 19 -16.54 -1.11 36.30
N GLY A 20 -16.06 -2.02 35.46
CA GLY A 20 -14.71 -2.59 35.54
C GLY A 20 -13.58 -1.64 35.11
N ARG A 21 -12.39 -1.88 35.66
CA ARG A 21 -11.17 -1.12 35.32
C ARG A 21 -10.53 -1.51 33.99
N GLY A 22 -10.66 -2.77 33.56
CA GLY A 22 -9.91 -3.32 32.43
C GLY A 22 -8.40 -3.29 32.67
N SER A 23 -7.93 -3.98 33.72
CA SER A 23 -6.52 -3.98 34.16
C SER A 23 -5.52 -4.45 33.11
N ARG A 24 -5.96 -5.26 32.14
CA ARG A 24 -5.14 -5.76 31.03
C ARG A 24 -4.95 -4.74 29.89
N LEU A 25 -5.65 -3.60 29.92
CA LEU A 25 -5.59 -2.52 28.93
C LEU A 25 -4.76 -1.32 29.37
N VAL A 26 -3.98 -1.43 30.45
CA VAL A 26 -3.03 -0.36 30.85
C VAL A 26 -1.99 -0.18 29.71
N PRO A 27 -1.66 1.07 29.30
CA PRO A 27 -1.99 2.36 29.94
C PRO A 27 -3.31 3.02 29.51
N TYR A 28 -4.06 2.46 28.55
CA TYR A 28 -5.28 3.08 28.02
C TYR A 28 -6.37 3.32 29.09
N THR A 29 -6.38 2.52 30.15
CA THR A 29 -7.38 2.58 31.23
C THR A 29 -6.95 3.34 32.50
N ASP A 30 -5.78 4.00 32.49
CA ASP A 30 -5.29 4.75 33.66
C ASP A 30 -6.10 6.01 33.95
N ALA A 31 -6.50 6.72 32.89
CA ALA A 31 -7.30 7.95 32.97
C ALA A 31 -8.74 7.77 32.47
N LEU A 32 -9.05 6.67 31.79
CA LEU A 32 -10.32 6.47 31.07
C LEU A 32 -10.93 5.10 31.41
N PRO A 33 -12.24 5.00 31.72
CA PRO A 33 -12.95 3.72 31.83
C PRO A 33 -12.84 2.90 30.55
N THR A 34 -12.76 1.56 30.65
CA THR A 34 -12.65 0.68 29.48
C THR A 34 -13.73 0.97 28.46
N ALA A 35 -14.99 1.03 28.87
CA ALA A 35 -16.14 1.28 27.99
C ALA A 35 -16.11 2.63 27.24
N LEU A 36 -15.29 3.59 27.68
CA LEU A 36 -15.11 4.89 27.05
C LEU A 36 -13.94 4.95 26.06
N ILE A 37 -13.13 3.90 25.92
CA ILE A 37 -12.08 3.82 24.90
C ILE A 37 -12.70 4.02 23.51
N SER A 38 -12.08 4.89 22.71
CA SER A 38 -12.56 5.25 21.37
C SER A 38 -12.07 4.25 20.31
N ILE A 39 -13.00 3.76 19.50
CA ILE A 39 -12.75 2.92 18.32
C ILE A 39 -13.46 3.57 17.14
N GLY A 40 -12.69 4.00 16.12
CA GLY A 40 -13.21 4.73 14.96
C GLY A 40 -14.02 5.98 15.31
N GLY A 41 -13.54 6.77 16.27
CA GLY A 41 -14.13 8.06 16.64
C GLY A 41 -15.35 7.99 17.57
N LYS A 42 -15.76 6.80 18.03
CA LYS A 42 -16.82 6.63 19.04
C LYS A 42 -16.35 5.72 20.18
N SER A 43 -16.82 5.97 21.40
CA SER A 43 -16.57 5.07 22.51
C SER A 43 -17.24 3.71 22.32
N MET A 44 -16.70 2.64 22.90
CA MET A 44 -17.28 1.30 22.81
C MET A 44 -18.72 1.24 23.30
N VAL A 45 -19.02 1.93 24.41
CA VAL A 45 -20.39 2.05 24.92
C VAL A 45 -21.30 2.84 23.97
N ALA A 46 -20.79 3.88 23.29
CA ALA A 46 -21.56 4.62 22.29
C ALA A 46 -21.89 3.74 21.07
N HIS A 47 -20.97 2.88 20.63
CA HIS A 47 -21.25 1.87 19.62
C HIS A 47 -22.39 0.95 20.07
N THR A 48 -22.27 0.35 21.26
CA THR A 48 -23.31 -0.54 21.81
C THR A 48 -24.67 0.14 21.92
N ILE A 49 -24.74 1.37 22.45
CA ILE A 49 -25.97 2.15 22.57
C ILE A 49 -26.56 2.46 21.19
N SER A 50 -25.74 2.96 20.25
CA SER A 50 -26.19 3.31 18.89
C SER A 50 -26.83 2.10 18.21
N THR A 51 -26.17 0.96 18.34
CA THR A 51 -26.59 -0.29 17.75
C THR A 51 -27.90 -0.81 18.37
N LEU A 52 -28.01 -0.84 19.70
CA LEU A 52 -29.24 -1.25 20.39
C LEU A 52 -30.41 -0.28 20.14
N ARG A 53 -30.13 1.02 20.00
CA ARG A 53 -31.14 2.04 19.71
C ARG A 53 -31.80 1.81 18.36
N ARG A 54 -31.04 1.40 17.33
CA ARG A 54 -31.60 0.99 16.03
C ARG A 54 -32.55 -0.20 16.14
N GLN A 55 -32.35 -1.05 17.16
CA GLN A 55 -33.23 -2.19 17.46
C GLN A 55 -34.44 -1.82 18.33
N GLY A 56 -34.68 -0.52 18.58
CA GLY A 56 -35.85 -0.02 19.29
C GLY A 56 -35.67 0.07 20.81
N VAL A 57 -34.44 -0.10 21.32
CA VAL A 57 -34.11 0.19 22.73
C VAL A 57 -34.09 1.70 22.94
N GLN A 58 -34.77 2.17 23.97
CA GLN A 58 -34.98 3.59 24.24
C GLN A 58 -34.41 4.02 25.61
N SER A 59 -34.20 3.08 26.53
CA SER A 59 -33.70 3.36 27.87
C SER A 59 -32.48 2.52 28.18
N PHE A 60 -31.40 3.17 28.62
CA PHE A 60 -30.12 2.54 28.88
C PHE A 60 -29.70 2.82 30.32
N TYR A 61 -29.34 1.77 31.06
CA TYR A 61 -28.89 1.84 32.45
C TYR A 61 -27.42 1.44 32.49
N LEU A 62 -26.53 2.42 32.49
CA LEU A 62 -25.09 2.22 32.38
C LEU A 62 -24.45 2.17 33.78
N CYS A 63 -24.02 0.98 34.18
CA CYS A 63 -23.35 0.75 35.46
C CYS A 63 -21.91 1.24 35.38
N ARG A 64 -21.56 2.26 36.18
CA ARG A 64 -20.22 2.86 36.22
C ARG A 64 -19.54 2.65 37.56
N GLY A 65 -18.22 2.51 37.54
CA GLY A 65 -17.40 2.22 38.71
C GLY A 65 -16.05 2.92 38.59
N TRP A 66 -15.03 2.24 38.09
CA TRP A 66 -13.71 2.83 37.85
C TRP A 66 -13.82 4.11 37.00
N LYS A 67 -13.31 5.24 37.54
CA LYS A 67 -13.34 6.56 36.88
C LYS A 67 -14.74 6.96 36.39
N GLY A 68 -15.77 6.66 37.20
CA GLY A 68 -17.17 6.90 36.87
C GLY A 68 -17.52 8.36 36.56
N ASP A 69 -16.78 9.31 37.13
CA ASP A 69 -16.87 10.75 36.88
C ASP A 69 -16.63 11.11 35.41
N VAL A 70 -15.77 10.38 34.71
CA VAL A 70 -15.48 10.62 33.28
C VAL A 70 -16.70 10.34 32.38
N PHE A 71 -17.65 9.51 32.82
CA PHE A 71 -18.90 9.29 32.09
C PHE A 71 -19.80 10.52 32.10
N ASP A 72 -19.69 11.42 33.09
CA ASP A 72 -20.50 12.64 33.15
C ASP A 72 -20.17 13.58 31.98
N GLU A 73 -18.88 13.71 31.66
CA GLU A 73 -18.39 14.52 30.53
C GLU A 73 -18.84 13.95 29.18
N HIS A 74 -19.00 12.63 29.09
CA HIS A 74 -19.37 11.93 27.86
C HIS A 74 -20.87 11.70 27.71
N LEU A 75 -21.68 11.97 28.74
CA LEU A 75 -23.12 11.62 28.76
C LEU A 75 -23.88 12.20 27.56
N THR A 76 -23.61 13.46 27.21
CA THR A 76 -24.21 14.12 26.04
C THR A 76 -23.91 13.37 24.74
N SER A 77 -22.70 12.83 24.59
CA SER A 77 -22.29 12.08 23.40
C SER A 77 -22.97 10.69 23.28
N LEU A 78 -23.45 10.13 24.38
CA LEU A 78 -24.20 8.85 24.40
C LEU A 78 -25.66 9.02 23.95
N GLY A 79 -26.15 10.26 23.94
CA GLY A 79 -27.49 10.66 23.52
C GLY A 79 -28.60 10.34 24.52
N ASP A 80 -29.83 10.68 24.16
CA ASP A 80 -30.97 10.63 25.07
C ASP A 80 -31.31 9.22 25.58
N GLY A 81 -31.91 9.17 26.78
CA GLY A 81 -32.40 7.94 27.40
C GLY A 81 -31.34 7.11 28.14
N VAL A 82 -30.13 7.66 28.32
CA VAL A 82 -29.04 7.02 29.09
C VAL A 82 -29.06 7.52 30.54
N GLN A 83 -29.09 6.59 31.48
CA GLN A 83 -29.02 6.83 32.92
C GLN A 83 -27.76 6.14 33.48
N LEU A 84 -26.93 6.92 34.19
CA LEU A 84 -25.75 6.40 34.87
C LEU A 84 -26.13 5.81 36.23
N ILE A 85 -25.63 4.63 36.55
CA ILE A 85 -25.86 3.91 37.81
C ILE A 85 -24.52 3.70 38.51
N ASP A 86 -24.35 4.31 39.68
CA ASP A 86 -23.11 4.24 40.46
C ASP A 86 -22.95 2.86 41.13
N CYS A 87 -21.82 2.20 40.88
CA CYS A 87 -21.41 0.96 41.53
C CYS A 87 -20.18 1.26 42.41
N PRO A 88 -20.35 1.78 43.64
CA PRO A 88 -19.23 2.27 44.46
C PRO A 88 -18.24 1.16 44.88
N ASP A 89 -18.72 -0.06 45.04
CA ASP A 89 -17.91 -1.21 45.51
C ASP A 89 -17.23 -1.99 44.37
N PHE A 90 -17.21 -1.45 43.15
CA PHE A 90 -16.70 -2.09 41.92
C PHE A 90 -15.28 -2.68 42.05
N ALA A 91 -14.45 -2.17 42.96
CA ALA A 91 -13.09 -2.66 43.17
C ALA A 91 -13.07 -4.04 43.85
N THR A 92 -14.14 -4.42 44.55
CA THR A 92 -14.25 -5.67 45.31
C THR A 92 -15.37 -6.59 44.84
N THR A 93 -16.24 -6.09 43.95
CA THR A 93 -17.43 -6.78 43.45
C THR A 93 -17.36 -7.11 41.96
N GLY A 94 -18.19 -8.04 41.51
CA GLY A 94 -18.29 -8.53 40.13
C GLY A 94 -19.51 -7.98 39.39
N MET A 95 -19.68 -8.44 38.15
CA MET A 95 -20.75 -8.00 37.25
C MET A 95 -22.16 -8.27 37.79
N LEU A 96 -22.35 -9.36 38.55
CA LEU A 96 -23.64 -9.70 39.13
C LEU A 96 -24.10 -8.66 40.16
N GLU A 97 -23.17 -8.09 40.92
CA GLU A 97 -23.47 -7.02 41.87
C GLU A 97 -23.86 -5.73 41.15
N SER A 98 -23.15 -5.36 40.07
CA SER A 98 -23.53 -4.22 39.23
C SER A 98 -24.94 -4.38 38.65
N LEU A 99 -25.30 -5.59 38.20
CA LEU A 99 -26.66 -5.89 37.76
C LEU A 99 -27.67 -5.71 38.90
N ARG A 100 -27.40 -6.24 40.09
CA ARG A 100 -28.26 -6.08 41.28
C ARG A 100 -28.52 -4.62 41.63
N VAL A 101 -27.49 -3.77 41.57
CA VAL A 101 -27.59 -2.32 41.82
C VAL A 101 -28.42 -1.62 40.74
N ALA A 102 -28.35 -2.08 39.49
CA ALA A 102 -29.13 -1.51 38.40
C ALA A 102 -30.62 -1.88 38.44
N LEU A 103 -30.97 -3.12 38.80
CA LEU A 103 -32.33 -3.66 38.71
C LEU A 103 -33.44 -2.76 39.30
N PRO A 104 -33.29 -2.13 40.49
CA PRO A 104 -34.30 -1.22 41.06
C PRO A 104 -34.62 0.00 40.18
N HIS A 105 -33.71 0.40 39.29
CA HIS A 105 -33.88 1.54 38.39
C HIS A 105 -34.58 1.16 37.06
N VAL A 106 -34.62 -0.14 36.74
CA VAL A 106 -35.12 -0.66 35.46
C VAL A 106 -36.65 -0.77 35.50
N ARG A 107 -37.34 -0.14 34.53
CA ARG A 107 -38.81 -0.17 34.42
C ARG A 107 -39.32 -1.60 34.19
N PRO A 108 -40.55 -1.97 34.60
CA PRO A 108 -41.10 -3.30 34.32
C PRO A 108 -41.11 -3.66 32.83
N GLY A 109 -40.92 -4.94 32.51
CA GLY A 109 -40.95 -5.48 31.14
C GLY A 109 -39.64 -6.13 30.69
N PRO A 110 -39.55 -6.56 29.42
CA PRO A 110 -38.38 -7.26 28.87
C PRO A 110 -37.11 -6.41 28.96
N LEU A 111 -35.97 -7.08 29.11
CA LEU A 111 -34.68 -6.45 29.42
C LEU A 111 -33.54 -7.10 28.63
N LEU A 112 -32.63 -6.28 28.10
CA LEU A 112 -31.32 -6.72 27.63
C LEU A 112 -30.27 -6.46 28.71
N VAL A 113 -29.35 -7.40 28.90
CA VAL A 113 -28.15 -7.21 29.75
C VAL A 113 -26.92 -7.46 28.88
N CYS A 114 -26.03 -6.48 28.82
CA CYS A 114 -24.83 -6.49 27.97
C CYS A 114 -23.58 -6.11 28.76
N TYR A 115 -22.44 -6.68 28.42
CA TYR A 115 -21.14 -6.20 28.91
C TYR A 115 -20.78 -4.84 28.28
N GLY A 116 -19.99 -4.05 29.01
CA GLY A 116 -19.54 -2.72 28.57
C GLY A 116 -18.25 -2.70 27.75
N ASP A 117 -17.57 -3.85 27.62
CA ASP A 117 -16.31 -4.05 26.90
C ASP A 117 -16.48 -4.82 25.58
N ILE A 118 -17.72 -4.95 25.12
CA ILE A 118 -18.07 -5.65 23.87
C ILE A 118 -18.54 -4.67 22.82
N ILE A 119 -18.16 -4.93 21.57
CA ILE A 119 -18.66 -4.23 20.39
C ILE A 119 -19.19 -5.25 19.40
N PHE A 120 -20.41 -5.03 18.92
CA PHE A 120 -20.98 -5.78 17.80
C PHE A 120 -20.90 -4.94 16.53
N ARG A 121 -20.58 -5.58 15.40
CA ARG A 121 -20.78 -4.98 14.08
C ARG A 121 -22.25 -4.63 13.90
N HIS A 122 -22.51 -3.57 13.13
CA HIS A 122 -23.88 -3.15 12.82
C HIS A 122 -24.67 -4.27 12.13
N SER A 123 -24.04 -5.03 11.23
CA SER A 123 -24.62 -6.16 10.52
C SER A 123 -25.08 -7.29 11.45
N VAL A 124 -24.21 -7.71 12.38
CA VAL A 124 -24.48 -8.78 13.34
C VAL A 124 -25.65 -8.44 14.25
N THR A 125 -25.80 -7.17 14.62
CA THR A 125 -26.80 -6.81 15.64
C THR A 125 -28.23 -6.91 15.14
N PHE A 126 -28.47 -6.75 13.84
CA PHE A 126 -29.78 -7.05 13.27
C PHE A 126 -30.09 -8.54 13.32
N THR A 127 -29.12 -9.39 12.95
CA THR A 127 -29.24 -10.85 13.06
C THR A 127 -29.46 -11.29 14.50
N VAL A 128 -28.69 -10.74 15.45
CA VAL A 128 -28.86 -10.96 16.89
C VAL A 128 -30.24 -10.51 17.34
N ALA A 129 -30.67 -9.29 17.01
CA ALA A 129 -31.96 -8.78 17.42
C ALA A 129 -33.10 -9.61 16.85
N ARG A 130 -33.01 -10.01 15.58
CA ARG A 130 -33.99 -10.90 14.93
C ARG A 130 -34.06 -12.24 15.63
N GLN A 131 -32.95 -12.92 15.86
CA GLN A 131 -32.93 -14.22 16.54
C GLN A 131 -33.37 -14.13 18.01
N LEU A 132 -32.99 -13.04 18.71
CA LEU A 132 -33.46 -12.75 20.06
C LEU A 132 -34.97 -12.45 20.09
N LEU A 133 -35.56 -11.91 19.00
CA LEU A 133 -36.99 -11.68 18.90
C LEU A 133 -37.78 -12.94 18.49
N GLU A 134 -37.19 -13.78 17.63
CA GLU A 134 -37.79 -15.03 17.16
C GLU A 134 -37.69 -16.16 18.20
N THR A 135 -36.83 -16.03 19.22
CA THR A 135 -36.74 -16.99 20.33
C THR A 135 -37.98 -16.90 21.22
N THR A 136 -38.72 -18.02 21.28
CA THR A 136 -39.96 -18.19 22.06
C THR A 136 -39.71 -18.47 23.56
N GLY A 137 -38.46 -18.72 23.94
CA GLY A 137 -38.04 -18.97 25.33
C GLY A 137 -38.02 -17.71 26.21
N GLY A 138 -38.08 -17.91 27.54
CA GLY A 138 -38.06 -16.80 28.50
C GLY A 138 -36.71 -16.08 28.61
N ILE A 139 -35.62 -16.77 28.25
CA ILE A 139 -34.24 -16.25 28.34
C ILE A 139 -33.47 -16.72 27.10
N ALA A 140 -32.73 -15.81 26.46
CA ALA A 140 -31.89 -16.14 25.32
C ALA A 140 -30.51 -15.47 25.45
N ALA A 141 -29.44 -16.24 25.32
CA ALA A 141 -28.06 -15.75 25.36
C ALA A 141 -27.44 -15.78 23.95
N VAL A 142 -26.67 -14.75 23.61
CA VAL A 142 -25.99 -14.66 22.32
C VAL A 142 -24.70 -15.49 22.37
N VAL A 143 -24.56 -16.42 21.43
CA VAL A 143 -23.46 -17.37 21.36
C VAL A 143 -22.81 -17.31 19.98
N ASN A 144 -21.51 -17.03 19.94
CA ASN A 144 -20.71 -17.06 18.72
C ASN A 144 -20.34 -18.51 18.36
N ALA A 145 -20.85 -18.99 17.24
CA ALA A 145 -20.65 -20.35 16.72
C ALA A 145 -19.24 -20.61 16.18
N ALA A 146 -18.45 -19.56 15.89
CA ALA A 146 -17.08 -19.73 15.46
C ALA A 146 -16.28 -20.42 16.57
N ALA A 147 -15.46 -21.42 16.21
CA ALA A 147 -14.77 -22.30 17.17
C ALA A 147 -14.09 -21.49 18.29
N PRO A 148 -14.51 -21.64 19.57
CA PRO A 148 -14.00 -20.84 20.67
C PRO A 148 -12.49 -21.03 20.81
N GLY A 149 -11.78 -19.94 21.06
CA GLY A 149 -10.33 -19.97 21.33
C GLY A 149 -9.42 -20.35 20.16
N LYS A 150 -9.87 -20.22 18.90
CA LYS A 150 -8.99 -20.33 17.71
C LYS A 150 -8.15 -19.07 17.44
N GLU A 151 -8.47 -17.94 18.08
CA GLU A 151 -7.62 -16.75 18.08
C GLU A 151 -6.80 -16.67 19.38
N SER A 152 -5.89 -15.70 19.51
CA SER A 152 -4.83 -15.56 20.54
C SER A 152 -5.15 -15.86 22.02
N LYS A 153 -6.43 -15.99 22.41
CA LYS A 153 -6.92 -16.35 23.74
C LYS A 153 -7.26 -17.85 23.73
N GLY A 154 -6.44 -18.70 24.35
CA GLY A 154 -6.65 -20.15 24.32
C GLY A 154 -8.02 -20.60 24.85
N PHE A 155 -8.47 -21.81 24.48
CA PHE A 155 -9.82 -22.36 24.78
C PHE A 155 -10.28 -22.23 26.25
N ASN A 156 -9.36 -22.21 27.21
CA ASN A 156 -9.67 -22.08 28.65
C ASN A 156 -9.90 -20.63 29.12
N GLU A 157 -9.57 -19.63 28.29
CA GLU A 157 -9.63 -18.21 28.64
C GLU A 157 -10.93 -17.52 28.19
N VAL A 158 -11.78 -18.23 27.44
CA VAL A 158 -13.05 -17.73 26.89
C VAL A 158 -14.28 -18.32 27.61
N GLU A 159 -15.43 -17.66 27.48
CA GLU A 159 -16.69 -18.08 28.08
C GLU A 159 -17.38 -19.15 27.20
N VAL A 160 -16.94 -20.41 27.34
CA VAL A 160 -17.41 -21.54 26.52
C VAL A 160 -18.86 -21.90 26.85
N VAL A 161 -19.67 -22.15 25.82
CA VAL A 161 -21.06 -22.61 25.92
C VAL A 161 -21.19 -24.02 25.36
N ALA A 162 -21.79 -24.94 26.13
CA ALA A 162 -22.26 -26.24 25.68
C ALA A 162 -23.79 -26.28 25.69
N ALA A 163 -24.40 -26.83 24.64
CA ALA A 163 -25.85 -26.87 24.49
C ALA A 163 -26.33 -28.25 24.04
N SER A 164 -27.54 -28.62 24.47
CA SER A 164 -28.23 -29.86 24.06
C SER A 164 -29.47 -29.57 23.23
N GLY A 165 -29.83 -30.46 22.29
CA GLY A 165 -30.99 -30.31 21.40
C GLY A 165 -30.59 -30.02 19.94
N THR A 166 -31.58 -29.90 19.05
CA THR A 166 -31.38 -29.62 17.61
C THR A 166 -32.26 -28.45 17.16
N GLY A 167 -31.75 -27.62 16.25
CA GLY A 167 -32.52 -26.50 15.70
C GLY A 167 -32.84 -25.41 16.76
N PRO A 168 -34.00 -24.76 16.68
CA PRO A 168 -34.37 -23.63 17.56
C PRO A 168 -34.61 -24.02 19.03
N ASP A 169 -34.76 -25.31 19.34
CA ASP A 169 -34.96 -25.82 20.70
C ASP A 169 -33.64 -26.10 21.46
N ARG A 170 -32.49 -25.64 20.92
CA ARG A 170 -31.21 -25.77 21.64
C ARG A 170 -31.22 -24.94 22.92
N ALA A 171 -30.81 -25.57 24.01
CA ALA A 171 -30.71 -24.95 25.33
C ALA A 171 -29.32 -25.12 25.94
N ILE A 172 -28.85 -24.09 26.65
CA ILE A 172 -27.56 -24.08 27.35
C ILE A 172 -27.57 -25.12 28.47
N ARG A 173 -26.52 -25.94 28.52
CA ARG A 173 -26.23 -26.91 29.58
C ARG A 173 -25.04 -26.50 30.43
N ARG A 174 -24.02 -25.92 29.79
CA ARG A 174 -22.85 -25.35 30.48
C ARG A 174 -22.45 -24.02 29.87
N ILE A 175 -22.03 -23.08 30.70
CA ILE A 175 -21.54 -21.75 30.32
C ILE A 175 -20.50 -21.23 31.32
N GLY A 176 -19.38 -20.71 30.83
CA GLY A 176 -18.39 -19.97 31.63
C GLY A 176 -16.92 -20.38 31.41
N LYS A 177 -15.98 -19.61 31.95
CA LYS A 177 -14.53 -19.77 31.77
C LYS A 177 -13.99 -21.01 32.49
N GLY A 178 -13.08 -21.75 31.85
CA GLY A 178 -12.39 -22.90 32.47
C GLY A 178 -13.26 -24.10 32.86
N ARG A 179 -14.55 -24.11 32.49
CA ARG A 179 -15.43 -25.27 32.71
C ARG A 179 -15.07 -26.32 31.67
N ARG A 180 -14.64 -27.52 32.09
CA ARG A 180 -14.25 -28.61 31.16
C ARG A 180 -15.42 -28.98 30.25
N VAL A 181 -15.40 -28.50 29.02
CA VAL A 181 -16.30 -28.85 27.92
C VAL A 181 -15.45 -29.56 26.87
N SER A 182 -15.92 -30.68 26.34
CA SER A 182 -15.25 -31.32 25.21
C SER A 182 -15.41 -30.45 23.96
N GLU A 183 -14.41 -30.39 23.10
CA GLU A 183 -14.51 -29.60 21.85
C GLU A 183 -15.71 -30.06 20.98
N CYS A 184 -16.10 -31.34 21.05
CA CYS A 184 -17.23 -31.89 20.30
C CYS A 184 -18.62 -31.50 20.86
N ASP A 185 -18.72 -31.13 22.15
CA ASP A 185 -19.98 -30.70 22.78
C ASP A 185 -20.12 -29.16 22.82
N CYS A 186 -19.12 -28.44 22.30
CA CYS A 186 -19.07 -27.00 22.31
C CYS A 186 -20.05 -26.39 21.28
N ALA A 187 -20.96 -25.55 21.76
CA ALA A 187 -21.88 -24.79 20.93
C ALA A 187 -21.29 -23.46 20.45
N GLY A 188 -20.35 -22.87 21.20
CA GLY A 188 -19.70 -21.61 20.85
C GLY A 188 -19.18 -20.83 22.06
N GLU A 189 -18.87 -19.56 21.86
CA GLU A 189 -18.43 -18.60 22.88
C GLU A 189 -19.57 -17.64 23.26
N PHE A 190 -19.79 -17.38 24.54
CA PHE A 190 -20.80 -16.42 24.99
C PHE A 190 -20.34 -14.99 24.66
N ALA A 191 -21.18 -14.25 23.93
CA ALA A 191 -20.87 -12.91 23.44
C ALA A 191 -21.30 -11.79 24.40
N GLY A 192 -21.49 -12.09 25.69
CA GLY A 192 -21.81 -11.10 26.74
C GLY A 192 -23.13 -10.35 26.58
N LEU A 193 -24.08 -10.85 25.79
CA LEU A 193 -25.41 -10.26 25.58
C LEU A 193 -26.53 -11.28 25.87
N VAL A 194 -27.50 -10.90 26.71
CA VAL A 194 -28.64 -11.74 27.11
C VAL A 194 -29.95 -10.96 27.00
N LYS A 195 -30.97 -11.61 26.44
CA LYS A 195 -32.37 -11.17 26.50
C LYS A 195 -33.08 -11.90 27.63
N PHE A 196 -33.80 -11.13 28.44
CA PHE A 196 -34.80 -11.62 29.37
C PHE A 196 -36.17 -11.13 28.91
N SER A 197 -37.09 -12.08 28.66
CA SER A 197 -38.51 -11.77 28.49
C SER A 197 -39.11 -11.22 29.79
N THR A 198 -40.36 -10.78 29.78
CA THR A 198 -41.03 -10.36 31.03
C THR A 198 -40.99 -11.45 32.10
N SER A 199 -41.26 -12.71 31.72
CA SER A 199 -41.23 -13.86 32.62
C SER A 199 -39.80 -14.29 32.99
N GLY A 200 -38.89 -14.31 32.02
CA GLY A 200 -37.48 -14.66 32.27
C GLY A 200 -36.79 -13.67 33.19
N ARG A 201 -37.14 -12.38 33.09
CA ARG A 201 -36.65 -11.34 34.00
C ARG A 201 -37.10 -11.59 35.43
N ALA A 202 -38.37 -11.90 35.65
CA ALA A 202 -38.89 -12.17 37.00
C ALA A 202 -38.15 -13.36 37.65
N ILE A 203 -37.86 -14.41 36.87
CA ILE A 203 -37.05 -15.55 37.32
C ILE A 203 -35.63 -15.09 37.66
N MET A 204 -35.00 -14.30 36.81
CA MET A 204 -33.65 -13.78 37.05
C MET A 204 -33.59 -12.91 38.31
N GLU A 205 -34.52 -11.97 38.49
CA GLU A 205 -34.59 -11.10 39.67
C GLU A 205 -34.76 -11.91 40.97
N GLU A 206 -35.55 -12.98 40.93
CA GLU A 206 -35.74 -13.90 42.06
C GLU A 206 -34.45 -14.66 42.41
N VAL A 207 -33.73 -15.16 41.40
CA VAL A 207 -32.43 -15.83 41.60
C VAL A 207 -31.40 -14.87 42.17
N VAL A 208 -31.32 -13.64 41.64
CA VAL A 208 -30.45 -12.58 42.16
C VAL A 208 -30.82 -12.24 43.61
N ARG A 209 -32.11 -12.04 43.91
CA ARG A 209 -32.58 -11.75 45.27
C ARG A 209 -32.17 -12.87 46.24
N ARG A 210 -32.32 -14.13 45.85
CA ARG A 210 -31.96 -15.29 46.67
C ARG A 210 -30.45 -15.38 46.92
N LEU A 211 -29.61 -15.04 45.93
CA LEU A 211 -28.15 -15.05 46.07
C LEU A 211 -27.63 -14.02 47.07
N PHE A 212 -28.28 -12.84 47.16
CA PHE A 212 -27.83 -11.72 48.00
C PHE A 212 -28.61 -11.57 49.31
N GLN A 213 -29.47 -12.52 49.67
CA GLN A 213 -30.12 -12.53 50.98
C GLN A 213 -29.20 -13.13 52.07
N GLU A 214 -28.97 -12.36 53.14
CA GLU A 214 -28.12 -12.76 54.28
C GLU A 214 -28.80 -13.71 55.28
N ASP A 215 -30.07 -14.09 55.09
CA ASP A 215 -30.84 -14.81 56.12
C ASP A 215 -31.08 -16.30 55.80
N LYS A 216 -30.31 -17.17 56.46
CA LYS A 216 -30.41 -18.64 56.38
C LYS A 216 -31.64 -19.24 57.10
N SER A 217 -32.60 -18.42 57.56
CA SER A 217 -33.62 -18.88 58.51
C SER A 217 -35.02 -19.18 57.93
N CYS A 218 -35.29 -18.89 56.66
CA CYS A 218 -36.66 -18.99 56.12
C CYS A 218 -36.78 -19.88 54.88
N THR A 219 -36.46 -21.18 54.98
CA THR A 219 -37.12 -22.29 54.25
C THR A 219 -36.52 -23.60 54.78
N GLY A 220 -37.36 -24.58 55.11
CA GLY A 220 -36.94 -25.87 55.71
C GLY A 220 -36.11 -26.81 54.81
N GLN A 221 -35.43 -26.28 53.78
CA GLN A 221 -34.41 -26.97 53.00
C GLN A 221 -33.19 -26.06 52.93
N ALA A 222 -32.04 -26.53 53.44
CA ALA A 222 -30.80 -25.81 53.34
C ALA A 222 -30.39 -25.68 51.87
N TRP A 223 -30.63 -24.51 51.27
CA TRP A 223 -30.09 -24.17 49.96
C TRP A 223 -28.58 -23.97 50.10
N SER A 224 -27.79 -24.89 49.53
CA SER A 224 -26.33 -24.79 49.49
C SER A 224 -25.89 -24.17 48.17
N LEU A 225 -25.08 -23.11 48.23
CA LEU A 225 -24.42 -22.57 47.04
C LEU A 225 -23.57 -23.65 46.36
N PRO A 226 -23.56 -23.74 45.02
CA PRO A 226 -22.70 -24.69 44.32
C PRO A 226 -21.23 -24.44 44.61
N TRP A 227 -20.43 -25.51 44.72
CA TRP A 227 -18.99 -25.43 44.99
C TRP A 227 -18.18 -24.67 43.92
N TRP A 228 -18.72 -24.59 42.71
CA TRP A 228 -18.09 -23.93 41.56
C TRP A 228 -18.41 -22.43 41.47
N LEU A 229 -19.37 -21.94 42.25
CA LEU A 229 -19.81 -20.55 42.20
C LEU A 229 -18.79 -19.66 42.91
N GLU A 230 -18.31 -18.63 42.21
CA GLU A 230 -17.50 -17.57 42.82
C GLU A 230 -18.24 -16.96 44.02
N PRO A 231 -17.54 -16.42 45.05
CA PRO A 231 -18.20 -15.68 46.12
C PRO A 231 -19.21 -14.70 45.53
N VAL A 232 -20.45 -14.70 46.00
CA VAL A 232 -21.59 -14.03 45.32
C VAL A 232 -21.27 -12.58 44.93
N GLY A 233 -20.59 -11.84 45.80
CA GLY A 233 -20.17 -10.47 45.52
C GLY A 233 -19.23 -10.32 44.31
N ARG A 234 -18.51 -11.36 43.89
CA ARG A 234 -17.58 -11.40 42.74
C ARG A 234 -18.12 -12.18 41.53
N ALA A 235 -19.31 -12.75 41.62
CA ALA A 235 -19.88 -13.57 40.56
C ALA A 235 -20.10 -12.78 39.25
N SER A 236 -19.94 -13.48 38.13
CA SER A 236 -20.16 -12.96 36.78
C SER A 236 -21.60 -13.19 36.31
N LEU A 237 -21.95 -12.63 35.14
CA LEU A 237 -23.22 -12.95 34.48
C LEU A 237 -23.28 -14.42 34.03
N CYS A 238 -22.14 -14.99 33.59
CA CYS A 238 -22.03 -16.41 33.27
C CYS A 238 -22.37 -17.32 34.45
N ASP A 239 -21.95 -16.95 35.67
CA ASP A 239 -22.24 -17.72 36.88
C ASP A 239 -23.73 -17.75 37.21
N LEU A 240 -24.41 -16.62 37.01
CA LEU A 240 -25.87 -16.53 37.12
C LEU A 240 -26.55 -17.45 36.09
N LEU A 241 -26.16 -17.35 34.81
CA LEU A 241 -26.74 -18.16 33.75
C LEU A 241 -26.50 -19.66 33.97
N GLN A 242 -25.31 -20.05 34.44
CA GLN A 242 -25.04 -21.44 34.78
C GLN A 242 -25.91 -21.90 35.96
N LEU A 243 -26.06 -21.10 37.01
CA LEU A 243 -26.89 -21.45 38.16
C LEU A 243 -28.35 -21.68 37.72
N MET A 244 -28.85 -20.80 36.86
CA MET A 244 -30.20 -20.93 36.29
C MET A 244 -30.33 -22.22 35.46
N ALA A 245 -29.33 -22.55 34.64
CA ALA A 245 -29.32 -23.80 33.87
C ALA A 245 -29.28 -25.04 34.79
N ASP A 246 -28.50 -25.02 35.87
CA ASP A 246 -28.42 -26.09 36.87
C ASP A 246 -29.76 -26.27 37.61
N GLU A 247 -30.53 -25.20 37.78
CA GLU A 247 -31.91 -25.21 38.33
C GLU A 247 -32.98 -25.63 37.31
N GLY A 248 -32.58 -25.99 36.08
CA GLY A 248 -33.47 -26.47 35.03
C GLY A 248 -34.19 -25.35 34.27
N ILE A 249 -33.77 -24.10 34.43
CA ILE A 249 -34.31 -22.97 33.65
C ILE A 249 -33.75 -23.06 32.22
N CYS A 250 -34.66 -23.07 31.25
CA CYS A 250 -34.28 -23.13 29.84
C CYS A 250 -33.70 -21.78 29.38
N ILE A 251 -32.44 -21.79 28.93
CA ILE A 251 -31.79 -20.64 28.30
C ILE A 251 -31.52 -21.01 26.84
N SER A 252 -32.23 -20.35 25.93
CA SER A 252 -32.08 -20.54 24.49
C SER A 252 -30.81 -19.88 23.96
N LEU A 253 -30.34 -20.35 22.80
CA LEU A 253 -29.18 -19.78 22.12
C LEU A 253 -29.63 -18.89 20.94
N ALA A 254 -29.10 -17.68 20.88
CA ALA A 254 -29.09 -16.86 19.67
C ALA A 254 -27.68 -16.95 19.04
N MET A 255 -27.56 -17.68 17.93
CA MET A 255 -26.29 -17.99 17.30
C MET A 255 -25.81 -16.90 16.35
N VAL A 256 -24.59 -16.41 16.54
CA VAL A 256 -23.89 -15.52 15.60
C VAL A 256 -22.64 -16.18 15.05
N PHE A 257 -22.16 -15.73 13.89
CA PHE A 257 -20.96 -16.24 13.23
C PHE A 257 -19.93 -15.11 13.06
N GLY A 258 -19.24 -14.75 14.16
CA GLY A 258 -18.28 -13.65 14.19
C GLY A 258 -18.91 -12.26 14.34
N GLY A 259 -18.17 -11.22 13.94
CA GLY A 259 -18.60 -9.81 13.94
C GLY A 259 -18.95 -9.23 15.32
N TRP A 260 -18.29 -9.74 16.35
CA TRP A 260 -18.28 -9.20 17.70
C TRP A 260 -16.83 -9.15 18.20
N HIS A 261 -16.53 -8.20 19.08
CA HIS A 261 -15.20 -8.05 19.70
C HIS A 261 -15.34 -7.87 21.20
N GLU A 262 -14.65 -8.71 21.98
CA GLU A 262 -14.41 -8.50 23.40
C GLU A 262 -13.07 -7.77 23.59
N VAL A 263 -13.11 -6.47 23.90
CA VAL A 263 -11.92 -5.63 23.96
C VAL A 263 -11.35 -5.64 25.39
N ASN A 264 -10.40 -6.55 25.59
CA ASN A 264 -9.88 -6.86 26.92
C ASN A 264 -8.36 -6.69 27.04
N THR A 265 -7.66 -6.55 25.92
CA THR A 265 -6.20 -6.44 25.82
C THR A 265 -5.81 -5.49 24.67
N PRO A 266 -4.60 -4.91 24.64
CA PRO A 266 -4.16 -4.04 23.54
C PRO A 266 -4.26 -4.70 22.15
N PRO A 267 -3.94 -6.00 21.96
CA PRO A 267 -4.19 -6.69 20.71
C PRO A 267 -5.67 -6.74 20.29
N ASP A 268 -6.60 -6.90 21.24
CA ASP A 268 -8.03 -6.86 20.95
C ASP A 268 -8.44 -5.45 20.48
N LEU A 269 -7.91 -4.41 21.12
CA LEU A 269 -8.15 -3.02 20.75
C LEU A 269 -7.64 -2.71 19.34
N THR A 270 -6.43 -3.18 18.99
CA THR A 270 -5.90 -3.06 17.63
C THR A 270 -6.78 -3.78 16.62
N ARG A 271 -7.25 -4.99 16.94
CA ARG A 271 -8.13 -5.78 16.06
C ARG A 271 -9.46 -5.08 15.81
N ALA A 272 -10.11 -4.60 16.86
CA ALA A 272 -11.34 -3.84 16.75
C ALA A 272 -11.13 -2.52 15.99
N SER A 273 -10.01 -1.82 16.20
CA SER A 273 -9.70 -0.58 15.48
C SER A 273 -9.46 -0.79 13.98
N ASN A 274 -8.95 -1.96 13.60
CA ASN A 274 -8.70 -2.32 12.21
C ASN A 274 -9.93 -2.93 11.51
N ASP A 275 -11.00 -3.22 12.26
CA ASP A 275 -12.22 -3.81 11.71
C ASP A 275 -13.13 -2.72 11.12
N THR A 276 -12.87 -2.37 9.85
CA THR A 276 -13.63 -1.35 9.12
C THR A 276 -15.12 -1.69 8.99
N ALA A 277 -15.48 -2.98 9.05
CA ALA A 277 -16.88 -3.43 9.01
C ALA A 277 -17.68 -3.02 10.26
N LEU A 278 -17.04 -2.58 11.35
CA LEU A 278 -17.74 -1.97 12.48
C LEU A 278 -18.48 -0.68 12.08
N PHE A 279 -18.02 0.00 11.02
CA PHE A 279 -18.51 1.33 10.63
C PHE A 279 -19.52 1.30 9.47
N LEU A 280 -19.71 0.16 8.81
CA LEU A 280 -20.65 0.01 7.71
C LEU A 280 -22.10 0.03 8.20
N SER A 281 -23.00 0.67 7.46
CA SER A 281 -24.44 0.50 7.69
C SER A 281 -24.91 -0.90 7.25
N GLU A 282 -26.15 -1.26 7.58
CA GLU A 282 -26.77 -2.51 7.09
C GLU A 282 -26.85 -2.52 5.56
N GLU A 283 -27.22 -1.38 4.97
CA GLU A 283 -27.30 -1.21 3.52
C GLU A 283 -25.92 -1.34 2.87
N ASP A 284 -24.89 -0.76 3.48
CA ASP A 284 -23.51 -0.86 2.99
C ASP A 284 -22.99 -2.30 3.09
N THR A 285 -23.34 -3.00 4.18
CA THR A 285 -22.97 -4.41 4.36
C THR A 285 -23.61 -5.30 3.30
N VAL A 286 -24.92 -5.16 3.10
CA VAL A 286 -25.64 -5.93 2.06
C VAL A 286 -25.06 -5.62 0.68
N THR A 287 -24.73 -4.36 0.41
CA THR A 287 -24.12 -3.94 -0.85
C THR A 287 -22.73 -4.54 -1.03
N GLN A 288 -21.88 -4.49 0.00
CA GLN A 288 -20.55 -5.09 -0.02
C GLN A 288 -20.61 -6.61 -0.22
N VAL A 289 -21.48 -7.31 0.52
CA VAL A 289 -21.63 -8.78 0.40
C VAL A 289 -22.19 -9.17 -0.96
N LYS A 290 -23.12 -8.39 -1.53
CA LYS A 290 -23.57 -8.59 -2.91
C LYS A 290 -22.45 -8.38 -3.92
N ALA A 291 -21.61 -7.36 -3.73
CA ALA A 291 -20.47 -7.10 -4.60
C ALA A 291 -19.47 -8.28 -4.55
N MET A 292 -19.16 -8.78 -3.35
CA MET A 292 -18.35 -10.00 -3.18
C MET A 292 -19.01 -11.23 -3.84
N GLY A 293 -20.33 -11.37 -3.72
CA GLY A 293 -21.08 -12.42 -4.39
C GLY A 293 -21.01 -12.33 -5.91
N ALA A 294 -21.12 -11.11 -6.46
CA ALA A 294 -20.98 -10.85 -7.89
C ALA A 294 -19.56 -11.20 -8.39
N CYS A 295 -18.51 -10.83 -7.65
CA CYS A 295 -17.13 -11.23 -7.95
C CYS A 295 -16.99 -12.76 -7.98
N LEU A 296 -17.49 -13.45 -6.94
CA LEU A 296 -17.46 -14.92 -6.90
C LEU A 296 -18.20 -15.55 -8.09
N LEU A 297 -19.36 -14.99 -8.46
CA LEU A 297 -20.13 -15.47 -9.60
C LEU A 297 -19.40 -15.23 -10.92
N SER A 298 -18.74 -14.08 -11.08
CA SER A 298 -17.92 -13.75 -12.25
C SER A 298 -16.78 -14.76 -12.40
N GLU A 299 -16.02 -15.01 -11.33
CA GLU A 299 -14.92 -15.97 -11.34
C GLU A 299 -15.40 -17.41 -11.58
N ALA A 300 -16.52 -17.80 -10.98
CA ALA A 300 -17.14 -19.09 -11.24
C ALA A 300 -17.56 -19.23 -12.72
N ASN A 301 -18.11 -18.16 -13.30
CA ASN A 301 -18.47 -18.11 -14.72
C ASN A 301 -17.24 -18.23 -15.62
N ASP A 302 -16.13 -17.56 -15.29
CA ASP A 302 -14.88 -17.61 -16.05
C ASP A 302 -14.24 -18.98 -16.01
N LEU A 303 -14.23 -19.62 -14.84
CA LEU A 303 -13.80 -21.01 -14.63
C LEU A 303 -14.75 -22.05 -15.23
N LYS A 304 -15.93 -21.63 -15.73
CA LYS A 304 -16.99 -22.50 -16.25
C LYS A 304 -17.43 -23.53 -15.19
N ARG A 305 -17.74 -23.04 -13.98
CA ARG A 305 -18.19 -23.83 -12.84
C ARG A 305 -19.56 -23.33 -12.35
N PRO A 306 -20.64 -24.12 -12.52
CA PRO A 306 -21.95 -23.75 -11.98
C PRO A 306 -21.96 -23.78 -10.45
N LEU A 307 -22.79 -22.96 -9.81
CA LEU A 307 -22.85 -22.84 -8.34
C LEU A 307 -22.97 -24.18 -7.59
N PRO A 308 -23.75 -25.19 -8.03
CA PRO A 308 -23.79 -26.49 -7.35
C PRO A 308 -22.43 -27.22 -7.35
N ILE A 309 -21.62 -27.04 -8.40
CA ILE A 309 -20.27 -27.62 -8.47
C ILE A 309 -19.34 -26.83 -7.54
N VAL A 310 -19.40 -25.50 -7.58
CA VAL A 310 -18.63 -24.64 -6.68
C VAL A 310 -18.93 -24.98 -5.22
N ALA A 311 -20.20 -25.07 -4.82
CA ALA A 311 -20.63 -25.46 -3.47
C ALA A 311 -19.96 -26.78 -3.02
N LYS A 312 -19.99 -27.79 -3.89
CA LYS A 312 -19.41 -29.10 -3.61
C LYS A 312 -17.88 -29.04 -3.48
N GLU A 313 -17.20 -28.35 -4.38
CA GLU A 313 -15.74 -28.25 -4.41
C GLU A 313 -15.19 -27.40 -3.25
N LEU A 314 -15.89 -26.33 -2.87
CA LEU A 314 -15.55 -25.50 -1.71
C LEU A 314 -15.94 -26.14 -0.37
N ASN A 315 -16.67 -27.27 -0.38
CA ASN A 315 -17.29 -27.87 0.80
C ASN A 315 -18.16 -26.85 1.58
N VAL A 316 -19.00 -26.11 0.84
CA VAL A 316 -19.93 -25.10 1.35
C VAL A 316 -21.35 -25.47 0.91
N ASN A 317 -22.34 -25.31 1.79
CA ASN A 317 -23.74 -25.54 1.43
C ASN A 317 -24.16 -24.56 0.31
N LEU A 318 -24.84 -25.07 -0.73
CA LEU A 318 -25.36 -24.27 -1.84
C LEU A 318 -26.23 -23.08 -1.36
N GLU A 319 -27.07 -23.30 -0.35
CA GLU A 319 -27.90 -22.23 0.23
C GLU A 319 -27.05 -21.09 0.80
N ARG A 320 -25.86 -21.40 1.34
CA ARG A 320 -24.92 -20.39 1.86
C ARG A 320 -24.34 -19.56 0.71
N LEU A 321 -24.02 -20.18 -0.44
CA LEU A 321 -23.61 -19.44 -1.64
C LEU A 321 -24.74 -18.58 -2.22
N GLU A 322 -25.99 -19.06 -2.20
CA GLU A 322 -27.13 -18.24 -2.62
C GLU A 322 -27.38 -17.05 -1.69
N CYS A 323 -27.18 -17.23 -0.38
CA CYS A 323 -27.25 -16.14 0.58
C CYS A 323 -26.17 -15.08 0.32
N LEU A 324 -24.95 -15.49 -0.05
CA LEU A 324 -23.89 -14.58 -0.46
C LEU A 324 -24.34 -13.71 -1.65
N LEU A 325 -24.85 -14.32 -2.72
CA LEU A 325 -25.32 -13.61 -3.91
C LEU A 325 -26.48 -12.64 -3.62
N LYS A 326 -27.31 -12.97 -2.62
CA LYS A 326 -28.42 -12.11 -2.19
C LYS A 326 -27.99 -11.00 -1.23
N GLY A 327 -26.74 -11.00 -0.74
CA GLY A 327 -26.28 -10.07 0.30
C GLY A 327 -26.73 -10.43 1.71
N ASN A 328 -27.19 -11.66 1.92
CA ASN A 328 -27.79 -12.14 3.17
C ASN A 328 -26.78 -12.87 4.07
N LEU A 329 -25.48 -12.57 3.94
CA LEU A 329 -24.42 -13.09 4.80
C LEU A 329 -23.72 -11.95 5.55
N GLU A 330 -23.02 -12.31 6.61
CA GLU A 330 -22.04 -11.42 7.25
C GLU A 330 -20.80 -11.27 6.36
N VAL A 331 -20.11 -10.12 6.45
CA VAL A 331 -18.86 -9.87 5.70
C VAL A 331 -17.79 -10.92 6.03
N SER A 332 -17.69 -11.36 7.29
CA SER A 332 -16.75 -12.43 7.69
C SER A 332 -17.11 -13.79 7.11
N ASP A 333 -18.40 -14.11 6.99
CA ASP A 333 -18.86 -15.35 6.36
C ASP A 333 -18.63 -15.33 4.85
N ALA A 334 -18.90 -14.19 4.22
CA ALA A 334 -18.57 -13.96 2.83
C ALA A 334 -17.06 -14.14 2.61
N LEU A 335 -16.22 -13.57 3.48
CA LEU A 335 -14.77 -13.71 3.42
C LEU A 335 -14.28 -15.16 3.62
N ASP A 336 -14.91 -15.95 4.51
CA ASP A 336 -14.63 -17.39 4.64
C ASP A 336 -14.86 -18.13 3.31
N ILE A 337 -15.96 -17.80 2.62
CA ILE A 337 -16.26 -18.36 1.30
C ILE A 337 -15.22 -17.92 0.27
N MET A 338 -14.84 -16.64 0.24
CA MET A 338 -13.81 -16.13 -0.68
C MET A 338 -12.45 -16.77 -0.45
N ARG A 339 -12.07 -16.99 0.81
CA ARG A 339 -10.82 -17.70 1.15
C ARG A 339 -10.85 -19.13 0.62
N LYS A 340 -11.94 -19.86 0.83
CA LYS A 340 -12.10 -21.22 0.26
C LYS A 340 -12.04 -21.21 -1.26
N MET A 341 -12.69 -20.24 -1.91
CA MET A 341 -12.60 -20.05 -3.37
C MET A 341 -11.14 -19.88 -3.81
N SER A 342 -10.37 -19.05 -3.11
CA SER A 342 -8.95 -18.79 -3.39
C SER A 342 -8.02 -19.97 -3.06
N GLU A 343 -8.40 -20.83 -2.10
CA GLU A 343 -7.66 -22.05 -1.77
C GLU A 343 -7.90 -23.18 -2.79
N VAL A 344 -9.12 -23.28 -3.32
CA VAL A 344 -9.53 -24.36 -4.23
C VAL A 344 -9.23 -24.02 -5.70
N TYR A 345 -9.40 -22.75 -6.08
CA TYR A 345 -9.18 -22.28 -7.45
C TYR A 345 -8.01 -21.30 -7.52
N ALA A 346 -7.44 -21.14 -8.72
CA ALA A 346 -6.35 -20.20 -8.96
C ALA A 346 -6.85 -18.74 -9.08
N VAL A 347 -7.64 -18.30 -8.10
CA VAL A 347 -8.22 -16.96 -8.00
C VAL A 347 -7.65 -16.30 -6.75
N PRO A 348 -6.93 -15.18 -6.84
CA PRO A 348 -6.41 -14.50 -5.66
C PRO A 348 -7.54 -13.84 -4.87
N LEU A 349 -7.40 -13.79 -3.55
CA LEU A 349 -8.42 -13.22 -2.66
C LEU A 349 -8.76 -11.76 -2.99
N ASN A 350 -7.80 -11.00 -3.54
CA ASN A 350 -8.00 -9.61 -3.93
C ASN A 350 -8.99 -9.45 -5.10
N ASP A 351 -9.12 -10.43 -5.99
CA ASP A 351 -10.07 -10.36 -7.12
C ASP A 351 -11.51 -10.67 -6.65
N LEU A 352 -11.64 -11.27 -5.48
CA LEU A 352 -12.90 -11.63 -4.84
C LEU A 352 -13.39 -10.59 -3.81
N TRP A 353 -12.61 -9.52 -3.60
CA TRP A 353 -12.87 -8.51 -2.60
C TRP A 353 -12.96 -7.12 -3.25
N LEU A 354 -14.06 -6.43 -2.95
CA LEU A 354 -14.24 -5.02 -3.27
C LEU A 354 -14.37 -4.24 -1.97
N ASP A 355 -13.60 -3.16 -1.87
CA ASP A 355 -13.73 -2.24 -0.75
C ASP A 355 -15.11 -1.59 -0.77
N ALA A 356 -15.65 -1.33 0.42
CA ALA A 356 -16.93 -0.65 0.54
C ALA A 356 -16.83 0.77 -0.04
N ASP A 357 -17.86 1.19 -0.76
CA ASP A 357 -18.02 2.59 -1.16
C ASP A 357 -18.26 3.42 0.10
N ASP A 358 -17.27 4.22 0.48
CA ASP A 358 -17.29 5.05 1.68
C ASP A 358 -17.83 6.47 1.40
N THR A 359 -18.44 6.68 0.24
CA THR A 359 -19.00 7.97 -0.19
C THR A 359 -20.52 8.04 -0.06
N ASP A 360 -21.04 9.25 0.18
CA ASP A 360 -22.47 9.53 0.02
C ASP A 360 -22.77 9.84 -1.45
N ALA A 361 -23.14 8.78 -2.19
CA ALA A 361 -23.47 8.84 -3.61
C ALA A 361 -22.36 9.47 -4.47
N GLY A 362 -21.12 9.03 -4.24
CA GLY A 362 -19.95 9.48 -4.98
C GLY A 362 -19.28 10.72 -4.41
N VAL A 363 -19.76 11.29 -3.31
CA VAL A 363 -19.10 12.43 -2.64
C VAL A 363 -18.86 12.13 -1.17
N ARG A 364 -17.67 12.43 -0.67
CA ARG A 364 -17.33 12.39 0.75
C ARG A 364 -16.77 13.73 1.19
N VAL A 365 -17.22 14.22 2.34
CA VAL A 365 -16.81 15.54 2.89
C VAL A 365 -16.09 15.32 4.20
N PHE A 366 -15.00 16.04 4.40
CA PHE A 366 -14.20 16.03 5.61
C PHE A 366 -14.20 17.43 6.19
N THR A 367 -14.69 17.55 7.42
CA THR A 367 -14.69 18.84 8.12
C THR A 367 -13.28 19.17 8.61
N MET A 368 -13.02 20.45 8.79
CA MET A 368 -11.79 20.92 9.44
C MET A 368 -11.59 20.27 10.83
N GLU A 369 -12.64 20.19 11.65
CA GLU A 369 -12.60 19.55 12.99
C GLU A 369 -12.18 18.07 12.91
N ALA A 370 -12.71 17.32 11.94
CA ALA A 370 -12.29 15.93 11.72
C ALA A 370 -10.81 15.84 11.32
N SER A 371 -10.33 16.78 10.50
CA SER A 371 -8.93 16.86 10.10
C SER A 371 -8.02 17.18 11.29
N GLU A 372 -8.40 18.13 12.15
CA GLU A 372 -7.69 18.49 13.39
C GLU A 372 -7.62 17.31 14.38
N SER A 373 -8.70 16.53 14.51
CA SER A 373 -8.73 15.36 15.38
C SER A 373 -7.75 14.24 14.97
N SER A 374 -7.31 14.26 13.71
CA SER A 374 -6.33 13.32 13.15
C SER A 374 -4.88 13.84 13.17
N ALA A 375 -4.65 15.04 13.74
CA ALA A 375 -3.37 15.71 13.71
C ALA A 375 -2.26 14.85 14.33
N ARG A 376 -1.16 14.71 13.60
CA ARG A 376 0.06 14.04 14.06
C ARG A 376 1.19 15.06 14.00
N ILE A 377 1.68 15.49 15.16
CA ILE A 377 2.88 16.33 15.26
C ILE A 377 4.07 15.36 15.30
N LEU A 378 4.84 15.33 14.22
CA LEU A 378 6.05 14.54 14.12
C LEU A 378 7.24 15.46 14.41
N ASP A 379 7.74 15.39 15.64
CA ASP A 379 8.93 16.13 16.01
C ASP A 379 10.19 15.39 15.51
N ARG A 380 10.99 16.05 14.68
CA ARG A 380 12.20 15.44 14.06
C ARG A 380 13.53 15.95 14.66
N LYS A 381 13.47 16.78 15.71
CA LYS A 381 14.55 17.11 16.68
C LYS A 381 13.89 17.72 17.92
N GLU A 382 14.42 17.60 19.14
CA GLU A 382 13.97 18.36 20.33
C GLU A 382 14.06 19.91 20.13
N CYS A 383 13.23 20.46 19.25
CA CYS A 383 13.21 21.85 18.86
C CYS A 383 11.98 22.46 19.50
N ARG A 384 12.25 23.28 20.52
CA ARG A 384 11.24 24.11 21.17
C ARG A 384 10.42 24.85 20.11
N LEU A 385 9.11 24.68 20.17
CA LEU A 385 8.11 25.49 19.50
C LEU A 385 8.37 26.98 19.78
N SER A 386 9.10 27.66 18.91
CA SER A 386 9.10 29.12 18.85
C SER A 386 9.37 29.57 17.43
N THR A 387 8.29 30.02 16.77
CA THR A 387 8.23 30.90 15.60
C THR A 387 8.90 30.42 14.30
N PHE A 388 8.10 30.42 13.23
CA PHE A 388 8.52 30.28 11.83
C PHE A 388 9.52 31.38 11.45
N GLU A 389 10.81 31.19 11.74
CA GLU A 389 11.87 32.04 11.19
C GLU A 389 12.17 31.63 9.74
N VAL A 390 12.38 32.63 8.89
CA VAL A 390 12.69 32.48 7.47
C VAL A 390 14.03 31.74 7.36
N ALA A 391 14.01 30.58 6.70
CA ALA A 391 15.21 29.79 6.44
C ALA A 391 16.26 30.63 5.71
N SER A 392 17.53 30.34 5.95
CA SER A 392 18.62 31.04 5.27
C SER A 392 18.49 30.88 3.75
N GLY A 393 19.10 31.78 2.99
CA GLY A 393 19.11 31.72 1.53
C GLY A 393 19.64 30.40 0.93
N ASP A 394 20.20 29.53 1.76
CA ASP A 394 21.00 28.36 1.43
C ASP A 394 20.13 27.09 1.23
N PRO A 395 20.20 26.43 0.07
CA PRO A 395 19.58 25.11 -0.13
C PRO A 395 20.07 24.02 0.82
N LEU A 396 21.25 24.19 1.44
CA LEU A 396 21.88 23.27 2.38
C LEU A 396 21.78 23.75 3.84
N ASP A 397 20.80 24.59 4.15
CA ASP A 397 20.54 25.06 5.51
C ASP A 397 20.46 23.87 6.51
N PRO A 398 21.29 23.84 7.57
CA PRO A 398 21.33 22.72 8.52
C PRO A 398 20.04 22.55 9.35
N ASP A 399 19.16 23.54 9.35
CA ASP A 399 17.85 23.46 9.99
C ASP A 399 16.79 22.82 9.07
N VAL A 400 17.07 22.70 7.76
CA VAL A 400 16.22 21.99 6.81
C VAL A 400 16.42 20.48 6.96
N GLN A 401 15.33 19.78 7.28
CA GLN A 401 15.31 18.33 7.36
C GLN A 401 14.51 17.73 6.20
N MET A 402 15.23 17.15 5.25
CA MET A 402 14.63 16.44 4.11
C MET A 402 13.98 15.13 4.58
N ASN A 403 12.87 14.75 3.93
CA ASN A 403 12.39 13.37 4.02
C ASN A 403 13.28 12.45 3.14
N ASN A 404 13.09 11.13 3.23
CA ASN A 404 13.83 10.16 2.42
C ASN A 404 13.17 9.88 1.06
N GLY A 405 12.29 10.77 0.59
CA GLY A 405 11.36 10.49 -0.49
C GLY A 405 10.21 9.56 -0.06
N HIS A 406 9.24 9.40 -0.96
CA HIS A 406 8.10 8.50 -0.76
C HIS A 406 7.60 7.97 -2.11
N LEU A 407 6.88 6.85 -2.08
CA LEU A 407 6.38 6.17 -3.28
C LEU A 407 5.36 7.00 -4.08
N MET A 408 4.56 7.82 -3.39
CA MET A 408 3.46 8.55 -4.02
C MET A 408 3.97 9.74 -4.85
N MET A 409 3.34 10.01 -5.98
CA MET A 409 3.51 11.29 -6.68
C MET A 409 2.97 12.42 -5.79
N GLN A 410 3.66 13.57 -5.77
CA GLN A 410 3.24 14.71 -4.96
C GLN A 410 2.63 15.81 -5.82
N THR A 411 1.48 16.32 -5.39
CA THR A 411 0.92 17.60 -5.84
C THR A 411 0.82 18.52 -4.63
N THR A 412 1.35 19.73 -4.75
CA THR A 412 1.44 20.69 -3.64
C THR A 412 0.82 22.01 -4.05
N LEU A 413 -0.08 22.55 -3.22
CA LEU A 413 -0.49 23.95 -3.23
C LEU A 413 0.28 24.67 -2.12
N PHE A 414 0.86 25.82 -2.43
CA PHE A 414 1.54 26.66 -1.45
C PHE A 414 0.61 27.77 -0.96
N ILE A 415 0.60 27.98 0.35
CA ILE A 415 -0.22 28.97 1.05
C ILE A 415 0.70 29.74 2.01
N GLY A 416 0.83 31.05 1.80
CA GLY A 416 1.80 31.88 2.51
C GLY A 416 3.22 31.74 1.95
N PRO A 417 4.20 32.43 2.57
CA PRO A 417 5.60 32.31 2.20
C PRO A 417 6.14 30.95 2.66
N VAL A 418 6.52 30.10 1.71
CA VAL A 418 7.03 28.74 1.97
C VAL A 418 8.28 28.51 1.14
N ASP A 419 9.34 28.04 1.79
CA ASP A 419 10.53 27.55 1.09
C ASP A 419 10.35 26.08 0.72
N PHE A 420 10.28 25.80 -0.58
CA PHE A 420 10.15 24.46 -1.12
C PHE A 420 11.53 23.89 -1.46
N HIS A 421 11.99 22.93 -0.66
CA HIS A 421 13.23 22.20 -0.89
C HIS A 421 12.96 20.85 -1.55
N TYR A 422 13.76 20.49 -2.55
CA TYR A 422 13.70 19.18 -3.19
C TYR A 422 15.09 18.72 -3.62
N THR A 423 15.29 17.41 -3.72
CA THR A 423 16.49 16.80 -4.30
C THR A 423 16.10 16.23 -5.65
N ASP A 424 16.85 16.57 -6.70
CA ASP A 424 16.65 15.99 -8.03
C ASP A 424 17.23 14.57 -8.13
N ARG A 425 16.96 13.88 -9.24
CA ARG A 425 17.49 12.53 -9.52
C ARG A 425 19.01 12.43 -9.46
N HIS A 426 19.71 13.55 -9.72
CA HIS A 426 21.17 13.65 -9.68
C HIS A 426 21.71 13.84 -8.24
N GLY A 427 20.83 13.89 -7.24
CA GLY A 427 21.19 14.07 -5.84
C GLY A 427 21.53 15.51 -5.46
N LYS A 428 21.22 16.49 -6.31
CA LYS A 428 21.43 17.91 -6.04
C LYS A 428 20.22 18.49 -5.32
N VAL A 429 20.49 19.24 -4.26
CA VAL A 429 19.45 19.92 -3.46
C VAL A 429 19.14 21.29 -4.07
N HIS A 430 17.85 21.58 -4.22
CA HIS A 430 17.31 22.82 -4.75
C HIS A 430 16.39 23.46 -3.72
N ARG A 431 16.30 24.79 -3.75
CA ARG A 431 15.34 25.61 -2.99
C ARG A 431 14.56 26.51 -3.94
N LYS A 432 13.25 26.59 -3.75
CA LYS A 432 12.37 27.54 -4.44
C LYS A 432 11.49 28.26 -3.43
N GLU A 433 11.51 29.59 -3.46
CA GLU A 433 10.59 30.40 -2.69
C GLU A 433 9.20 30.33 -3.34
N MET A 434 8.20 29.97 -2.55
CA MET A 434 6.82 29.77 -2.97
C MET A 434 5.88 30.68 -2.17
N ASN A 435 4.81 31.11 -2.80
CA ASN A 435 3.80 31.99 -2.24
C ASN A 435 2.39 31.44 -2.46
N THR A 436 1.40 32.08 -1.83
CA THR A 436 -0.01 31.70 -1.98
C THR A 436 -0.43 31.60 -3.44
N GLY A 437 -0.89 30.41 -3.84
CA GLY A 437 -1.37 30.11 -5.18
C GLY A 437 -0.31 29.56 -6.12
N ASP A 438 0.95 29.51 -5.70
CA ASP A 438 1.96 28.71 -6.39
C ASP A 438 1.68 27.22 -6.16
N SER A 439 2.16 26.38 -7.08
CA SER A 439 1.98 24.93 -6.99
C SER A 439 3.17 24.17 -7.55
N ALA A 440 3.34 22.94 -7.09
CA ALA A 440 4.36 22.01 -7.58
C ALA A 440 3.78 20.61 -7.82
N ALA A 441 4.30 19.93 -8.83
CA ALA A 441 4.07 18.51 -9.09
C ALA A 441 5.44 17.81 -9.14
N LEU A 442 5.63 16.77 -8.32
CA LEU A 442 6.88 16.03 -8.20
C LEU A 442 6.65 14.59 -8.63
N PHE A 443 7.41 14.16 -9.65
CA PHE A 443 7.47 12.79 -10.12
C PHE A 443 8.65 12.09 -9.44
N VAL A 444 8.38 11.35 -8.37
CA VAL A 444 9.43 10.62 -7.64
C VAL A 444 9.67 9.29 -8.35
N LEU A 445 10.85 9.14 -8.98
CA LEU A 445 11.40 7.84 -9.34
C LEU A 445 11.84 7.12 -8.05
N ALA A 446 10.90 6.61 -7.28
CA ALA A 446 11.19 5.78 -6.12
C ALA A 446 11.61 4.38 -6.59
N LEU A 447 12.83 4.24 -7.13
CA LEU A 447 13.41 2.94 -7.46
C LEU A 447 14.82 2.68 -6.89
N ALA A 448 15.44 3.65 -6.20
CA ALA A 448 16.73 3.41 -5.57
C ALA A 448 16.69 3.17 -4.03
N ALA A 449 15.61 3.53 -3.33
CA ALA A 449 15.59 3.51 -1.85
C ALA A 449 14.61 2.51 -1.21
N CYS A 450 13.71 1.89 -1.98
CA CYS A 450 12.75 0.92 -1.46
C CYS A 450 12.93 -0.41 -2.18
N GLY A 451 13.57 -1.39 -1.53
CA GLY A 451 13.62 -2.80 -1.97
C GLY A 451 12.26 -3.51 -1.93
N LEU A 452 11.23 -2.88 -2.49
CA LEU A 452 9.82 -3.30 -2.42
C LEU A 452 9.28 -3.83 -3.76
N TRP A 453 10.05 -3.83 -4.85
CA TRP A 453 9.59 -4.41 -6.12
C TRP A 453 9.39 -5.94 -6.01
N SER A 454 10.13 -6.61 -5.13
CA SER A 454 9.97 -8.06 -4.89
C SER A 454 8.64 -8.46 -4.26
N ALA A 455 7.85 -7.52 -3.72
CA ALA A 455 6.61 -7.82 -3.01
C ALA A 455 5.33 -7.77 -3.87
N PHE A 456 5.35 -7.12 -5.05
CA PHE A 456 4.13 -6.87 -5.85
C PHE A 456 4.00 -7.72 -7.12
N VAL A 457 5.05 -8.45 -7.53
CA VAL A 457 4.96 -9.42 -8.63
C VAL A 457 4.94 -10.82 -8.02
N GLY A 458 3.74 -11.38 -7.84
CA GLY A 458 3.58 -12.77 -7.45
C GLY A 458 4.35 -13.72 -8.39
N PRO A 459 4.89 -14.84 -7.91
CA PRO A 459 5.74 -15.71 -8.71
C PRO A 459 4.91 -16.51 -9.73
N THR A 460 4.65 -15.94 -10.90
CA THR A 460 4.11 -16.69 -12.04
C THR A 460 5.23 -17.55 -12.65
N LYS A 461 5.42 -18.75 -12.07
CA LYS A 461 6.41 -19.77 -12.46
C LYS A 461 6.22 -20.39 -13.86
N ARG A 462 5.61 -19.71 -14.84
CA ARG A 462 5.25 -20.36 -16.13
C ARG A 462 5.77 -19.73 -17.43
N ALA A 463 6.47 -18.60 -17.40
CA ALA A 463 7.00 -17.98 -18.64
C ALA A 463 8.41 -18.46 -19.07
N ALA A 464 9.16 -19.16 -18.21
CA ALA A 464 10.62 -19.32 -18.38
C ALA A 464 11.09 -20.43 -19.36
N ARG A 465 10.38 -20.73 -20.46
CA ARG A 465 10.79 -21.84 -21.36
C ARG A 465 10.92 -21.54 -22.85
N VAL A 466 10.76 -20.29 -23.30
CA VAL A 466 10.87 -19.95 -24.73
C VAL A 466 12.17 -19.19 -25.08
N ASP A 467 12.91 -18.64 -24.12
CA ASP A 467 14.02 -17.71 -24.39
C ASP A 467 15.36 -18.34 -24.86
N ARG A 468 15.43 -19.65 -25.10
CA ARG A 468 16.73 -20.34 -25.19
C ARG A 468 17.40 -20.37 -26.57
N VAL A 469 16.82 -19.77 -27.61
CA VAL A 469 17.33 -19.91 -28.99
C VAL A 469 17.70 -18.59 -29.66
N ALA A 470 17.26 -17.42 -29.16
CA ALA A 470 17.51 -16.12 -29.82
C ALA A 470 18.61 -15.25 -29.17
N LEU A 471 19.20 -15.67 -28.05
CA LEU A 471 20.12 -14.86 -27.23
C LEU A 471 21.61 -15.01 -27.57
N GLU A 472 21.98 -15.79 -28.60
CA GLU A 472 23.40 -16.06 -28.90
C GLU A 472 24.16 -14.90 -29.57
N ALA A 473 23.52 -13.75 -29.85
CA ALA A 473 24.16 -12.58 -30.46
C ALA A 473 24.22 -11.31 -29.58
N SER A 474 23.90 -11.37 -28.29
CA SER A 474 24.03 -10.22 -27.38
C SER A 474 25.28 -10.32 -26.51
N ARG A 475 26.14 -9.27 -26.55
CA ARG A 475 27.29 -9.13 -25.65
C ARG A 475 26.83 -9.18 -24.19
N LYS A 476 27.40 -10.07 -23.39
CA LYS A 476 27.10 -10.15 -21.96
C LYS A 476 27.55 -8.85 -21.27
N PHE A 477 26.64 -8.21 -20.53
CA PHE A 477 26.94 -6.97 -19.79
C PHE A 477 27.95 -7.28 -18.67
N ILE A 478 28.94 -6.41 -18.47
CA ILE A 478 30.00 -6.64 -17.48
C ILE A 478 30.10 -5.47 -16.49
N VAL A 479 30.18 -5.79 -15.20
CA VAL A 479 30.38 -4.82 -14.11
C VAL A 479 31.67 -5.16 -13.39
N GLY A 480 32.67 -4.28 -13.53
CA GLY A 480 33.97 -4.40 -12.86
C GLY A 480 34.06 -3.50 -11.61
N GLY A 481 34.36 -4.09 -10.46
CA GLY A 481 34.64 -3.35 -9.21
C GLY A 481 36.14 -3.39 -8.88
N ASN A 482 36.89 -2.36 -9.26
CA ASN A 482 38.29 -2.21 -8.87
C ASN A 482 38.41 -1.52 -7.51
N TRP A 483 38.80 -2.25 -6.46
CA TRP A 483 38.87 -1.72 -5.09
C TRP A 483 40.12 -0.85 -4.87
N LYS A 484 41.03 -0.81 -5.85
CA LYS A 484 42.33 -0.13 -5.80
C LYS A 484 43.11 -0.53 -4.54
N ALA A 485 44.01 0.32 -4.06
CA ALA A 485 44.76 0.10 -2.82
C ALA A 485 43.95 0.49 -1.55
N ASN A 486 42.70 0.03 -1.43
CA ASN A 486 41.83 0.32 -0.28
C ASN A 486 41.40 -0.94 0.49
N GLY A 487 41.20 -0.78 1.79
CA GLY A 487 40.53 -1.76 2.65
C GLY A 487 41.31 -2.16 3.91
N SER A 488 40.58 -2.61 4.91
CA SER A 488 41.05 -3.38 6.06
C SER A 488 40.39 -4.78 6.04
N PRO A 489 40.87 -5.77 6.82
CA PRO A 489 40.21 -7.07 6.91
C PRO A 489 38.71 -6.96 7.22
N ASP A 490 38.31 -6.05 8.12
CA ASP A 490 36.91 -5.87 8.49
C ASP A 490 36.09 -5.18 7.39
N SER A 491 36.65 -4.16 6.71
CA SER A 491 35.93 -3.48 5.63
C SER A 491 35.76 -4.38 4.40
N VAL A 492 36.75 -5.23 4.11
CA VAL A 492 36.70 -6.21 3.02
C VAL A 492 35.67 -7.30 3.34
N LYS A 493 35.67 -7.86 4.56
CA LYS A 493 34.64 -8.82 4.98
C LYS A 493 33.25 -8.24 4.89
N LYS A 494 33.08 -6.98 5.31
CA LYS A 494 31.80 -6.27 5.19
C LYS A 494 31.39 -6.14 3.72
N LEU A 495 32.28 -5.67 2.85
CA LEU A 495 31.99 -5.51 1.43
C LEU A 495 31.66 -6.85 0.74
N VAL A 496 32.39 -7.93 1.05
CA VAL A 496 32.08 -9.26 0.53
C VAL A 496 30.72 -9.74 1.03
N LYS A 497 30.39 -9.50 2.30
CA LYS A 497 29.06 -9.82 2.84
C LYS A 497 27.98 -9.04 2.08
N ASP A 498 28.15 -7.74 1.90
CA ASP A 498 27.18 -6.88 1.21
C ASP A 498 26.99 -7.33 -0.26
N LEU A 499 28.07 -7.73 -0.95
CA LEU A 499 28.02 -8.29 -2.31
C LEU A 499 27.37 -9.69 -2.37
N ASN A 500 27.60 -10.51 -1.35
CA ASN A 500 26.98 -11.84 -1.26
C ASN A 500 25.47 -11.75 -0.99
N ASP A 501 25.05 -10.75 -0.22
CA ASP A 501 23.65 -10.49 0.13
C ASP A 501 22.88 -9.78 -1.02
N GLY A 502 23.58 -9.19 -2.00
CA GLY A 502 22.97 -8.51 -3.15
C GLY A 502 22.42 -9.47 -4.21
N ASP A 503 21.31 -9.11 -4.86
CA ASP A 503 20.72 -9.89 -5.95
C ASP A 503 21.18 -9.41 -7.33
N ILE A 504 21.48 -10.35 -8.24
CA ILE A 504 21.59 -10.06 -9.67
C ILE A 504 20.26 -10.43 -10.33
N THR A 505 19.59 -9.43 -10.89
CA THR A 505 18.25 -9.57 -11.50
C THR A 505 18.26 -10.21 -12.89
N SER A 506 19.43 -10.30 -13.55
CA SER A 506 19.60 -10.90 -14.88
C SER A 506 20.77 -11.90 -14.93
N LYS A 507 20.59 -13.01 -15.65
CA LYS A 507 21.67 -13.99 -15.90
C LYS A 507 22.71 -13.51 -16.93
N ASP A 508 22.42 -12.39 -17.59
CA ASP A 508 23.24 -11.82 -18.67
C ASP A 508 24.22 -10.74 -18.17
N VAL A 509 24.47 -10.71 -16.86
CA VAL A 509 25.47 -9.84 -16.22
C VAL A 509 26.65 -10.67 -15.71
N GLU A 510 27.88 -10.24 -16.02
CA GLU A 510 29.13 -10.76 -15.47
C GLU A 510 29.69 -9.75 -14.47
N VAL A 511 29.90 -10.15 -13.22
CA VAL A 511 30.47 -9.28 -12.18
C VAL A 511 31.90 -9.71 -11.90
N VAL A 512 32.83 -8.76 -11.93
CA VAL A 512 34.26 -8.98 -11.69
C VAL A 512 34.74 -8.07 -10.56
N CYS A 513 35.23 -8.63 -9.46
CA CYS A 513 35.76 -7.87 -8.32
C CYS A 513 37.28 -7.96 -8.27
N ALA A 514 37.98 -6.81 -8.26
CA ALA A 514 39.44 -6.73 -8.19
C ALA A 514 39.91 -6.14 -6.84
N PRO A 515 40.10 -6.98 -5.80
CA PRO A 515 40.65 -6.55 -4.51
C PRO A 515 42.18 -6.34 -4.55
N PRO A 516 42.77 -5.62 -3.58
CA PRO A 516 44.21 -5.64 -3.37
C PRO A 516 44.75 -7.07 -3.21
N PHE A 517 45.97 -7.34 -3.68
CA PHE A 517 46.61 -8.67 -3.63
C PHE A 517 46.57 -9.32 -2.24
N VAL A 518 46.74 -8.52 -1.17
CA VAL A 518 46.73 -8.99 0.22
C VAL A 518 45.40 -9.61 0.66
N PHE A 519 44.29 -9.27 -0.02
CA PHE A 519 42.95 -9.79 0.26
C PHE A 519 42.46 -10.79 -0.81
N LEU A 520 43.24 -11.03 -1.86
CA LEU A 520 42.81 -11.79 -3.03
C LEU A 520 42.36 -13.22 -2.68
N SER A 521 43.13 -13.92 -1.82
CA SER A 521 42.78 -15.26 -1.35
C SER A 521 41.53 -15.28 -0.45
N GLU A 522 41.34 -14.25 0.37
CA GLU A 522 40.18 -14.15 1.27
C GLU A 522 38.90 -13.92 0.47
N VAL A 523 38.93 -12.99 -0.49
CA VAL A 523 37.80 -12.69 -1.37
C VAL A 523 37.48 -13.88 -2.26
N GLN A 524 38.47 -14.55 -2.86
CA GLN A 524 38.23 -15.77 -3.66
C GLN A 524 37.58 -16.92 -2.86
N GLY A 525 37.90 -17.02 -1.57
CA GLY A 525 37.32 -18.02 -0.68
C GLY A 525 35.89 -17.70 -0.24
N SER A 526 35.56 -16.42 -0.07
CA SER A 526 34.34 -15.96 0.61
C SER A 526 33.29 -15.31 -0.31
N LEU A 527 33.67 -14.83 -1.49
CA LEU A 527 32.75 -14.27 -2.48
C LEU A 527 31.94 -15.39 -3.15
N ARG A 528 30.67 -15.11 -3.44
CA ARG A 528 29.76 -15.98 -4.19
C ARG A 528 30.36 -16.40 -5.54
N LYS A 529 30.11 -17.65 -5.93
CA LYS A 529 30.83 -18.33 -7.03
C LYS A 529 30.43 -17.89 -8.44
N ASP A 530 29.32 -17.18 -8.56
CA ASP A 530 28.86 -16.53 -9.79
C ASP A 530 29.54 -15.18 -10.05
N PHE A 531 30.30 -14.64 -9.08
CA PHE A 531 31.14 -13.45 -9.28
C PHE A 531 32.57 -13.91 -9.55
N ALA A 532 33.22 -13.26 -10.50
CA ALA A 532 34.63 -13.49 -10.79
C ALA A 532 35.51 -12.62 -9.90
N VAL A 533 36.67 -13.13 -9.51
CA VAL A 533 37.71 -12.36 -8.83
C VAL A 533 38.84 -12.09 -9.81
N ALA A 534 39.31 -10.85 -9.83
CA ALA A 534 40.41 -10.38 -10.65
C ALA A 534 41.60 -9.91 -9.81
N ALA A 535 42.81 -10.05 -10.33
CA ALA A 535 43.97 -9.34 -9.80
C ALA A 535 44.05 -7.93 -10.38
N GLN A 536 44.60 -6.97 -9.62
CA GLN A 536 44.72 -5.57 -10.05
C GLN A 536 45.93 -5.30 -10.98
N ASN A 537 46.82 -6.27 -11.13
CA ASN A 537 47.97 -6.26 -12.04
C ASN A 537 48.50 -7.70 -12.22
N LEU A 538 49.35 -7.91 -13.23
CA LEU A 538 50.07 -9.15 -13.47
C LEU A 538 51.49 -8.85 -13.97
N TRP A 539 52.44 -9.70 -13.59
CA TRP A 539 53.82 -9.67 -14.09
C TRP A 539 53.97 -10.57 -15.33
N ASP A 540 54.51 -10.01 -16.41
CA ASP A 540 54.62 -10.59 -17.76
C ASP A 540 55.85 -11.50 -17.96
N LYS A 541 56.43 -12.00 -16.87
CA LYS A 541 57.55 -12.95 -16.91
C LYS A 541 57.32 -14.09 -15.95
N ASP A 542 58.03 -15.17 -16.23
CA ASP A 542 58.07 -16.34 -15.37
C ASP A 542 58.55 -15.99 -13.94
N PRO A 543 58.18 -16.81 -12.94
CA PRO A 543 58.65 -16.66 -11.56
C PRO A 543 60.18 -16.51 -11.49
N GLY A 544 60.65 -15.48 -10.78
CA GLY A 544 62.06 -15.13 -10.74
C GLY A 544 62.38 -14.00 -9.75
N ALA A 545 63.52 -13.34 -9.94
CA ALA A 545 64.02 -12.28 -9.06
C ALA A 545 63.29 -10.93 -9.25
N TRP A 546 61.97 -10.93 -9.08
CA TRP A 546 61.07 -9.79 -9.27
C TRP A 546 60.39 -9.45 -7.93
N THR A 547 61.16 -8.93 -6.98
CA THR A 547 60.68 -8.69 -5.61
C THR A 547 59.48 -7.72 -5.62
N GLY A 548 58.33 -8.18 -5.12
CA GLY A 548 57.09 -7.40 -5.04
C GLY A 548 56.14 -7.60 -6.22
N GLU A 549 56.56 -8.27 -7.28
CA GLU A 549 55.72 -8.58 -8.45
C GLU A 549 55.00 -9.92 -8.31
N ILE A 550 53.88 -10.08 -9.02
CA ILE A 550 53.02 -11.27 -8.97
C ILE A 550 52.98 -11.96 -10.35
N PRO A 551 53.77 -13.03 -10.55
CA PRO A 551 53.75 -13.83 -11.78
C PRO A 551 52.38 -14.47 -12.06
N ALA A 552 52.04 -14.61 -13.33
CA ALA A 552 50.79 -15.22 -13.80
C ALA A 552 50.50 -16.59 -13.15
N GLN A 553 51.52 -17.46 -13.04
CA GLN A 553 51.35 -18.80 -12.46
C GLN A 553 50.82 -18.75 -11.02
N MET A 554 51.23 -17.77 -10.21
CA MET A 554 50.74 -17.66 -8.83
C MET A 554 49.25 -17.35 -8.77
N LEU A 555 48.75 -16.52 -9.69
CA LEU A 555 47.33 -16.20 -9.81
C LEU A 555 46.52 -17.39 -10.32
N ALA A 556 47.08 -18.12 -11.30
CA ALA A 556 46.46 -19.32 -11.85
C ALA A 556 46.31 -20.42 -10.79
N ASP A 557 47.34 -20.64 -9.97
CA ASP A 557 47.31 -21.62 -8.86
C ASP A 557 46.26 -21.26 -7.79
N MET A 558 45.94 -19.97 -7.64
CA MET A 558 44.86 -19.48 -6.77
C MET A 558 43.46 -19.56 -7.42
N GLY A 559 43.37 -20.01 -8.67
CA GLY A 559 42.12 -20.10 -9.43
C GLY A 559 41.56 -18.75 -9.87
N ILE A 560 42.40 -17.70 -9.91
CA ILE A 560 42.04 -16.39 -10.45
C ILE A 560 42.04 -16.47 -11.98
N LYS A 561 41.03 -15.85 -12.61
CA LYS A 561 40.81 -15.94 -14.06
C LYS A 561 40.80 -14.60 -14.78
N TRP A 562 40.79 -13.50 -14.02
CA TRP A 562 40.70 -12.15 -14.54
C TRP A 562 41.84 -11.29 -14.04
N VAL A 563 42.29 -10.33 -14.85
CA VAL A 563 43.31 -9.35 -14.46
C VAL A 563 42.97 -7.96 -15.01
N VAL A 564 43.18 -6.92 -14.19
CA VAL A 564 43.14 -5.52 -14.63
C VAL A 564 44.55 -5.14 -15.11
N LEU A 565 44.66 -4.56 -16.30
CA LEU A 565 45.94 -4.20 -16.91
C LEU A 565 45.91 -2.79 -17.48
N GLY A 566 47.01 -2.06 -17.32
CA GLY A 566 47.14 -0.72 -17.89
C GLY A 566 46.24 0.34 -17.28
N HIS A 567 45.76 0.13 -16.05
CA HIS A 567 44.99 1.14 -15.31
C HIS A 567 45.79 2.46 -15.25
N SER A 568 45.10 3.58 -15.39
CA SER A 568 45.70 4.93 -15.45
C SER A 568 46.75 5.21 -14.36
N GLU A 569 46.49 4.82 -13.12
CA GLU A 569 47.42 4.94 -11.98
C GLU A 569 48.76 4.21 -12.19
N ARG A 570 48.77 3.08 -12.91
CA ARG A 570 50.01 2.33 -13.20
C ARG A 570 50.76 2.93 -14.38
N ARG A 571 50.05 3.42 -15.40
CA ARG A 571 50.65 4.16 -16.52
C ARG A 571 51.36 5.41 -16.00
N GLU A 572 50.74 6.13 -15.06
CA GLU A 572 51.31 7.37 -14.50
C GLU A 572 52.40 7.11 -13.47
N ASN A 573 52.13 6.26 -12.47
CA ASN A 573 53.00 6.16 -11.29
C ASN A 573 53.98 4.98 -11.36
N CYS A 574 53.76 4.02 -12.25
CA CYS A 574 54.58 2.81 -12.39
C CYS A 574 55.26 2.70 -13.77
N GLY A 575 55.06 3.68 -14.66
CA GLY A 575 55.75 3.76 -15.94
C GLY A 575 55.28 2.74 -17.00
N GLU A 576 54.03 2.27 -16.90
CA GLU A 576 53.48 1.34 -17.89
C GLU A 576 53.13 2.07 -19.20
N THR A 577 53.86 1.78 -20.27
CA THR A 577 53.61 2.31 -21.62
C THR A 577 52.55 1.49 -22.35
N SER A 578 51.97 2.01 -23.43
CA SER A 578 51.01 1.25 -24.27
C SER A 578 51.60 -0.07 -24.79
N GLN A 579 52.89 -0.08 -25.11
CA GLN A 579 53.61 -1.29 -25.52
C GLN A 579 53.68 -2.32 -24.38
N ILE A 580 54.04 -1.90 -23.16
CA ILE A 580 54.08 -2.79 -21.99
C ILE A 580 52.69 -3.35 -21.69
N VAL A 581 51.64 -2.52 -21.76
CA VAL A 581 50.27 -2.98 -21.52
C VAL A 581 49.81 -3.98 -22.58
N ALA A 582 50.19 -3.78 -23.84
CA ALA A 582 49.88 -4.72 -24.91
C ALA A 582 50.59 -6.07 -24.71
N GLU A 583 51.89 -6.05 -24.43
CA GLU A 583 52.68 -7.26 -24.13
C GLU A 583 52.14 -8.01 -22.90
N LYS A 584 51.79 -7.28 -21.83
CA LYS A 584 51.12 -7.84 -20.65
C LYS A 584 49.76 -8.45 -20.96
N THR A 585 48.95 -7.77 -21.78
CA THR A 585 47.62 -8.25 -22.17
C THR A 585 47.75 -9.56 -22.95
N LYS A 586 48.67 -9.60 -23.92
CA LYS A 586 48.96 -10.82 -24.69
C LYS A 586 49.47 -11.95 -23.78
N PHE A 587 50.41 -11.65 -22.91
CA PHE A 587 50.96 -12.63 -21.97
C PHE A 587 49.88 -13.20 -21.03
N ALA A 588 48.98 -12.36 -20.52
CA ALA A 588 47.86 -12.80 -19.69
C ALA A 588 46.90 -13.71 -20.45
N VAL A 589 46.52 -13.33 -21.67
CA VAL A 589 45.64 -14.11 -22.55
C VAL A 589 46.23 -15.49 -22.88
N ASP A 590 47.54 -15.54 -23.18
CA ASP A 590 48.29 -16.77 -23.47
C ASP A 590 48.35 -17.70 -22.26
N ASN A 591 48.39 -17.13 -21.05
CA ASN A 591 48.34 -17.88 -19.80
C ASN A 591 46.91 -18.18 -19.31
N GLY A 592 45.89 -17.92 -20.15
CA GLY A 592 44.51 -18.33 -19.89
C GLY A 592 43.68 -17.34 -19.07
N PHE A 593 44.15 -16.11 -18.87
CA PHE A 593 43.40 -15.06 -18.20
C PHE A 593 42.53 -14.27 -19.18
N SER A 594 41.39 -13.78 -18.70
CA SER A 594 40.65 -12.69 -19.32
C SER A 594 41.14 -11.35 -18.76
N THR A 595 41.11 -10.29 -19.56
CA THR A 595 41.66 -8.99 -19.18
C THR A 595 40.60 -7.89 -19.14
N LEU A 596 40.68 -7.03 -18.13
CA LEU A 596 40.11 -5.69 -18.13
C LEU A 596 41.25 -4.74 -18.49
N THR A 597 41.42 -4.47 -19.78
CA THR A 597 42.54 -3.68 -20.32
C THR A 597 42.12 -2.21 -20.41
N CYS A 598 42.74 -1.36 -19.59
CA CYS A 598 42.34 0.04 -19.46
C CYS A 598 43.02 0.94 -20.52
N ILE A 599 42.21 1.83 -21.09
CA ILE A 599 42.58 2.85 -22.07
C ILE A 599 41.91 4.18 -21.75
N GLY A 600 42.48 5.31 -22.14
CA GLY A 600 41.87 6.62 -21.95
C GLY A 600 42.87 7.77 -21.89
N GLU A 601 42.35 8.97 -22.03
CA GLU A 601 43.11 10.22 -22.16
C GLU A 601 43.15 11.05 -20.88
N LYS A 602 44.19 11.88 -20.75
CA LYS A 602 44.31 12.89 -19.69
C LYS A 602 43.46 14.13 -20.02
N LEU A 603 43.18 14.96 -18.99
CA LEU A 603 42.39 16.19 -19.14
C LEU A 603 42.93 17.09 -20.26
N ASP A 604 44.24 17.32 -20.29
CA ASP A 604 44.89 18.19 -21.27
C ASP A 604 44.68 17.69 -22.73
N ALA A 605 44.60 16.37 -22.92
CA ALA A 605 44.33 15.79 -24.23
C ALA A 605 42.86 15.96 -24.63
N ARG A 606 41.92 15.82 -23.67
CA ARG A 606 40.49 16.07 -23.90
C ARG A 606 40.23 17.54 -24.24
N GLU A 607 40.76 18.47 -23.46
CA GLU A 607 40.62 19.91 -23.69
C GLU A 607 41.33 20.37 -24.98
N GLY A 608 42.39 19.68 -25.38
CA GLY A 608 43.10 19.89 -26.64
C GLY A 608 42.47 19.23 -27.87
N GLY A 609 41.35 18.51 -27.73
CA GLY A 609 40.70 17.81 -28.86
C GLY A 609 41.46 16.59 -29.38
N LYS A 610 42.34 15.99 -28.56
CA LYS A 610 43.25 14.89 -28.92
C LYS A 610 42.84 13.53 -28.36
N THR A 611 41.63 13.39 -27.84
CA THR A 611 41.10 12.15 -27.26
C THR A 611 41.34 10.94 -28.17
N PHE A 612 40.95 11.07 -29.45
CA PHE A 612 41.05 10.00 -30.43
C PHE A 612 42.50 9.66 -30.80
N GLU A 613 43.40 10.65 -30.88
CA GLU A 613 44.83 10.41 -31.11
C GLU A 613 45.46 9.57 -29.98
N VAL A 614 45.07 9.82 -28.73
CA VAL A 614 45.54 9.05 -27.57
C VAL A 614 44.99 7.62 -27.59
N LEU A 615 43.71 7.46 -27.96
CA LEU A 615 43.12 6.13 -28.08
C LEU A 615 43.75 5.33 -29.22
N ASP A 616 44.04 5.96 -30.38
CA ASP A 616 44.80 5.36 -31.47
C ASP A 616 46.16 4.82 -30.99
N GLU A 617 46.91 5.64 -30.25
CA GLU A 617 48.22 5.28 -29.70
C GLU A 617 48.15 4.11 -28.70
N GLN A 618 47.05 4.00 -27.95
CA GLN A 618 46.86 2.94 -26.95
C GLN A 618 46.30 1.64 -27.56
N LEU A 619 45.43 1.74 -28.56
CA LEU A 619 44.78 0.60 -29.21
C LEU A 619 45.69 -0.09 -30.23
N LYS A 620 46.52 0.68 -30.95
CA LYS A 620 47.39 0.13 -32.00
C LYS A 620 48.34 -0.98 -31.51
N PRO A 621 49.11 -0.79 -30.42
CA PRO A 621 49.98 -1.86 -29.91
C PRO A 621 49.20 -3.11 -29.46
N LEU A 622 47.96 -2.97 -28.99
CA LEU A 622 47.10 -4.11 -28.64
C LEU A 622 46.71 -4.90 -29.89
N ALA A 623 46.27 -4.22 -30.95
CA ALA A 623 45.94 -4.84 -32.22
C ALA A 623 47.15 -5.51 -32.90
N ASP A 624 48.36 -4.95 -32.73
CA ASP A 624 49.60 -5.50 -33.30
C ASP A 624 50.01 -6.84 -32.67
N VAL A 625 49.62 -7.11 -31.42
CA VAL A 625 50.06 -8.31 -30.67
C VAL A 625 48.97 -9.36 -30.44
N LEU A 626 47.68 -8.99 -30.49
CA LEU A 626 46.54 -9.88 -30.25
C LEU A 626 46.02 -10.47 -31.56
N SER A 627 45.72 -11.78 -31.57
CA SER A 627 44.95 -12.38 -32.67
C SER A 627 43.46 -12.07 -32.56
N GLU A 628 42.68 -12.35 -33.60
CA GLU A 628 41.24 -12.14 -33.62
C GLU A 628 40.53 -12.93 -32.49
N GLU A 629 41.01 -14.14 -32.18
CA GLU A 629 40.50 -14.98 -31.10
C GLU A 629 40.89 -14.47 -29.71
N ASP A 630 42.05 -13.83 -29.57
CA ASP A 630 42.50 -13.29 -28.29
C ASP A 630 41.53 -12.23 -27.75
N TRP A 631 40.90 -11.46 -28.64
CA TRP A 631 39.91 -10.43 -28.30
C TRP A 631 38.66 -10.97 -27.57
N GLU A 632 38.34 -12.26 -27.68
CA GLU A 632 37.23 -12.86 -26.92
C GLU A 632 37.48 -12.82 -25.40
N LYS A 633 38.75 -12.78 -24.99
CA LYS A 633 39.19 -12.69 -23.59
C LYS A 633 39.50 -11.27 -23.14
N VAL A 634 39.40 -10.28 -24.03
CA VAL A 634 39.72 -8.88 -23.73
C VAL A 634 38.45 -8.07 -23.55
N VAL A 635 38.42 -7.28 -22.48
CA VAL A 635 37.44 -6.22 -22.24
C VAL A 635 38.20 -4.91 -22.21
N LEU A 636 37.79 -3.94 -23.02
CA LEU A 636 38.37 -2.61 -23.00
C LEU A 636 37.68 -1.77 -21.93
N ALA A 637 38.41 -1.30 -20.93
CA ALA A 637 37.89 -0.38 -19.93
C ALA A 637 38.31 1.05 -20.31
N TYR A 638 37.38 1.83 -20.86
CA TYR A 638 37.62 3.23 -21.20
C TYR A 638 37.55 4.11 -19.93
N GLU A 639 38.71 4.55 -19.49
CA GLU A 639 38.99 5.34 -18.31
C GLU A 639 39.36 6.78 -18.69
N PRO A 640 38.39 7.71 -18.86
CA PRO A 640 38.73 9.12 -18.98
C PRO A 640 39.45 9.55 -17.71
N VAL A 641 40.77 9.71 -17.76
CA VAL A 641 41.64 9.81 -16.58
C VAL A 641 41.26 11.02 -15.72
N TRP A 642 40.76 12.06 -16.38
CA TRP A 642 40.26 13.28 -15.76
C TRP A 642 38.94 13.12 -14.99
N ALA A 643 38.23 12.00 -15.15
CA ALA A 643 36.98 11.67 -14.44
C ALA A 643 37.17 10.68 -13.28
N ILE A 644 38.43 10.36 -12.92
CA ILE A 644 38.77 9.41 -11.85
C ILE A 644 39.20 10.18 -10.60
N GLY A 645 38.37 10.15 -9.55
CA GLY A 645 38.72 10.73 -8.24
C GLY A 645 38.82 12.26 -8.19
N THR A 646 38.49 12.95 -9.29
CA THR A 646 38.53 14.42 -9.42
C THR A 646 37.20 15.11 -9.09
N GLY A 647 36.12 14.33 -8.90
CA GLY A 647 34.76 14.84 -8.71
C GLY A 647 34.09 15.35 -9.99
N LYS A 648 34.81 15.39 -11.12
CA LYS A 648 34.23 15.58 -12.46
C LYS A 648 33.90 14.19 -13.01
N VAL A 649 32.70 14.01 -13.55
CA VAL A 649 32.26 12.76 -14.19
C VAL A 649 32.07 13.06 -15.67
N ALA A 650 32.44 12.13 -16.56
CA ALA A 650 32.12 12.31 -17.97
C ALA A 650 30.61 12.20 -18.16
N THR A 651 30.03 13.05 -19.01
CA THR A 651 28.61 12.92 -19.32
C THR A 651 28.36 11.64 -20.13
N PRO A 652 27.13 11.06 -20.09
CA PRO A 652 26.78 9.90 -20.90
C PRO A 652 27.15 10.06 -22.38
N GLU A 653 26.97 11.26 -22.93
CA GLU A 653 27.29 11.57 -24.33
C GLU A 653 28.80 11.50 -24.60
N GLN A 654 29.64 11.91 -23.64
CA GLN A 654 31.10 11.84 -23.76
C GLN A 654 31.61 10.40 -23.67
N ALA A 655 30.98 9.59 -22.82
CA ALA A 655 31.26 8.16 -22.74
C ALA A 655 30.87 7.44 -24.04
N GLU A 656 29.67 7.72 -24.56
CA GLU A 656 29.16 7.12 -25.80
C GLU A 656 29.94 7.56 -27.04
N GLU A 657 30.28 8.86 -27.16
CA GLU A 657 31.15 9.37 -28.23
C GLU A 657 32.44 8.55 -28.34
N THR A 658 33.02 8.24 -27.18
CA THR A 658 34.29 7.53 -27.12
C THR A 658 34.11 6.03 -27.37
N HIS A 659 33.06 5.41 -26.83
CA HIS A 659 32.74 4.01 -27.10
C HIS A 659 32.45 3.77 -28.59
N ALA A 660 31.66 4.64 -29.22
CA ALA A 660 31.36 4.59 -30.64
C ALA A 660 32.64 4.72 -31.48
N TYR A 661 33.54 5.63 -31.09
CA TYR A 661 34.83 5.77 -31.75
C TYR A 661 35.71 4.51 -31.61
N ILE A 662 35.84 3.93 -30.41
CA ILE A 662 36.62 2.70 -30.18
C ILE A 662 36.08 1.55 -31.04
N ARG A 663 34.75 1.39 -31.12
CA ARG A 663 34.14 0.37 -31.99
C ARG A 663 34.46 0.60 -33.45
N LYS A 664 34.28 1.83 -33.94
CA LYS A 664 34.64 2.17 -35.32
C LYS A 664 36.11 1.84 -35.61
N TRP A 665 36.99 2.21 -34.69
CA TRP A 665 38.42 1.94 -34.81
C TRP A 665 38.71 0.44 -34.93
N LEU A 666 38.09 -0.39 -34.08
CA LEU A 666 38.26 -1.85 -34.13
C LEU A 666 37.73 -2.47 -35.42
N THR A 667 36.61 -1.97 -35.94
CA THR A 667 36.08 -2.41 -37.24
C THR A 667 37.08 -2.13 -38.36
N GLU A 668 37.73 -0.97 -38.35
CA GLU A 668 38.66 -0.53 -39.39
C GLU A 668 40.04 -1.19 -39.30
N ASN A 669 40.53 -1.47 -38.08
CA ASN A 669 41.92 -1.87 -37.83
C ASN A 669 42.09 -3.32 -37.36
N VAL A 670 41.02 -4.00 -36.92
CA VAL A 670 41.06 -5.40 -36.46
C VAL A 670 40.12 -6.27 -37.30
N SER A 671 38.82 -6.23 -37.00
CA SER A 671 37.76 -6.85 -37.78
C SER A 671 36.38 -6.40 -37.28
N GLU A 672 35.38 -6.49 -38.15
CA GLU A 672 33.97 -6.27 -37.79
C GLU A 672 33.52 -7.23 -36.67
N LYS A 673 33.92 -8.50 -36.77
CA LYS A 673 33.63 -9.53 -35.76
C LYS A 673 34.13 -9.12 -34.36
N VAL A 674 35.37 -8.63 -34.26
CA VAL A 674 35.95 -8.17 -32.99
C VAL A 674 35.23 -6.94 -32.46
N SER A 675 34.93 -5.97 -33.33
CA SER A 675 34.18 -4.77 -32.95
C SER A 675 32.79 -5.10 -32.37
N ASP A 676 32.12 -6.10 -32.93
CA ASP A 676 30.81 -6.55 -32.49
C ASP A 676 30.88 -7.35 -31.18
N SER A 677 31.89 -8.20 -31.00
CA SER A 677 31.99 -9.08 -29.83
C SER A 677 32.67 -8.45 -28.61
N VAL A 678 33.60 -7.51 -28.81
CA VAL A 678 34.37 -6.93 -27.70
C VAL A 678 33.45 -6.14 -26.77
N ARG A 679 33.67 -6.33 -25.48
CA ARG A 679 32.98 -5.57 -24.42
C ARG A 679 33.81 -4.33 -24.12
N ILE A 680 33.14 -3.18 -24.12
CA ILE A 680 33.73 -1.89 -23.78
C ILE A 680 33.02 -1.39 -22.54
N GLN A 681 33.77 -1.27 -21.44
CA GLN A 681 33.29 -0.82 -20.15
C GLN A 681 33.65 0.66 -19.97
N TYR A 682 32.71 1.47 -19.46
CA TYR A 682 33.04 2.80 -18.96
C TYR A 682 33.71 2.68 -17.58
N GLY A 683 34.93 3.21 -17.48
CA GLY A 683 35.80 3.14 -16.29
C GLY A 683 35.93 4.46 -15.51
N GLY A 684 35.10 5.46 -15.81
CA GLY A 684 35.02 6.69 -14.99
C GLY A 684 34.31 6.47 -13.66
N SER A 685 34.15 7.53 -12.86
CA SER A 685 33.48 7.44 -11.55
C SER A 685 31.98 7.09 -11.68
N VAL A 686 31.66 5.80 -11.60
CA VAL A 686 30.28 5.29 -11.53
C VAL A 686 29.89 5.04 -10.08
N ASN A 687 28.77 5.60 -9.65
CA ASN A 687 28.14 5.36 -8.36
C ASN A 687 26.67 4.98 -8.55
N ASP A 688 26.00 4.65 -7.45
CA ASP A 688 24.57 4.31 -7.41
C ASP A 688 23.67 5.38 -8.04
N LYS A 689 24.10 6.64 -8.03
CA LYS A 689 23.31 7.78 -8.53
C LYS A 689 23.39 7.95 -10.04
N ASN A 690 24.56 7.74 -10.65
CA ASN A 690 24.77 8.01 -12.08
C ASN A 690 24.75 6.75 -12.96
N ALA A 691 24.70 5.54 -12.38
CA ALA A 691 24.67 4.30 -13.14
C ALA A 691 23.42 4.17 -14.03
N ALA A 692 22.29 4.75 -13.61
CA ALA A 692 21.03 4.74 -14.36
C ALA A 692 20.95 5.84 -15.44
N ASP A 693 21.69 6.94 -15.27
CA ASP A 693 21.64 8.12 -16.14
C ASP A 693 22.38 7.94 -17.48
N LEU A 694 22.94 6.75 -17.73
CA LEU A 694 23.52 6.38 -19.02
C LEU A 694 22.46 6.00 -20.08
N GLY A 695 21.15 6.13 -19.81
CA GLY A 695 20.06 5.79 -20.73
C GLY A 695 19.56 6.95 -21.61
N ASN A 696 19.40 6.70 -22.93
CA ASN A 696 19.13 7.70 -24.00
C ASN A 696 17.65 7.64 -24.50
N PRO A 697 16.99 8.77 -24.88
CA PRO A 697 15.69 8.76 -25.58
C PRO A 697 15.60 7.86 -26.82
N GLU A 698 16.70 7.70 -27.56
CA GLU A 698 16.83 6.75 -28.67
C GLU A 698 16.66 5.31 -28.17
N GLU A 699 17.33 4.95 -27.07
CA GLU A 699 17.21 3.63 -26.43
C GLU A 699 15.78 3.37 -25.95
N ALA A 700 15.06 4.38 -25.45
CA ALA A 700 13.67 4.24 -25.04
C ALA A 700 12.74 3.89 -26.24
N ARG A 701 12.97 4.52 -27.40
CA ARG A 701 12.24 4.21 -28.64
C ARG A 701 12.60 2.82 -29.19
N GLU A 702 13.89 2.49 -29.18
CA GLU A 702 14.37 1.15 -29.53
C GLU A 702 13.76 0.06 -28.64
N CYS A 703 13.70 0.28 -27.32
CA CYS A 703 13.10 -0.65 -26.37
C CYS A 703 11.62 -0.89 -26.64
N VAL A 704 10.84 0.17 -26.94
CA VAL A 704 9.42 0.04 -27.29
C VAL A 704 9.25 -0.80 -28.57
N LEU A 705 10.02 -0.51 -29.62
CA LEU A 705 9.97 -1.27 -30.87
C LEU A 705 10.40 -2.73 -30.67
N LYS A 706 11.48 -3.00 -29.94
CA LYS A 706 11.92 -4.36 -29.60
C LYS A 706 10.87 -5.14 -28.83
N ARG A 707 10.16 -4.49 -27.89
CA ARG A 707 9.06 -5.12 -27.15
C ARG A 707 7.88 -5.47 -28.07
N CYS A 708 7.50 -4.58 -28.98
CA CYS A 708 6.44 -4.85 -29.96
C CYS A 708 6.84 -5.99 -30.91
N LEU A 709 8.09 -6.01 -31.38
CA LEU A 709 8.60 -7.12 -32.21
C LEU A 709 8.56 -8.46 -31.49
N ALA A 710 9.01 -8.49 -30.24
CA ALA A 710 8.95 -9.69 -29.43
C ALA A 710 7.50 -10.17 -29.21
N ALA A 711 6.57 -9.24 -29.00
CA ALA A 711 5.14 -9.56 -28.85
C ALA A 711 4.54 -10.15 -30.14
N GLU A 712 4.90 -9.61 -31.30
CA GLU A 712 4.48 -10.09 -32.62
C GLU A 712 5.31 -11.29 -33.12
N CYS A 713 6.32 -11.75 -32.35
CA CYS A 713 7.28 -12.77 -32.75
C CYS A 713 7.99 -12.47 -34.09
N LEU A 714 8.20 -11.19 -34.40
CA LEU A 714 8.85 -10.72 -35.62
C LEU A 714 10.34 -10.49 -35.39
N SER A 715 11.18 -10.97 -36.31
CA SER A 715 12.58 -10.58 -36.36
C SER A 715 12.75 -9.16 -36.92
N PRO A 716 13.86 -8.47 -36.60
CA PRO A 716 14.16 -7.16 -37.19
C PRO A 716 14.19 -7.18 -38.73
N ALA A 717 14.69 -8.25 -39.35
CA ALA A 717 14.74 -8.39 -40.80
C ALA A 717 13.33 -8.56 -41.43
N GLU A 718 12.44 -9.28 -40.77
CA GLU A 718 11.04 -9.42 -41.22
C GLU A 718 10.27 -8.10 -41.13
N LEU A 719 10.48 -7.33 -40.05
CA LEU A 719 9.92 -5.98 -39.95
C LEU A 719 10.42 -5.09 -41.10
N VAL A 720 11.73 -5.06 -41.34
CA VAL A 720 12.34 -4.26 -42.41
C VAL A 720 11.77 -4.67 -43.78
N SER A 721 11.62 -5.97 -44.03
CA SER A 721 10.99 -6.47 -45.26
C SER A 721 9.52 -6.06 -45.37
N ALA A 722 8.78 -6.02 -44.26
CA ALA A 722 7.37 -5.63 -44.25
C ALA A 722 7.17 -4.10 -44.40
N LEU A 723 8.16 -3.30 -43.98
CA LEU A 723 8.18 -1.84 -44.14
C LEU A 723 8.62 -1.39 -45.54
N ALA A 724 9.30 -2.25 -46.30
CA ALA A 724 9.85 -1.97 -47.62
C ALA A 724 8.87 -1.32 -48.64
N PRO A 725 7.53 -1.57 -48.60
CA PRO A 725 6.59 -0.86 -49.48
C PRO A 725 6.52 0.65 -49.26
N GLY A 726 6.99 1.18 -48.11
CA GLY A 726 6.89 2.59 -47.74
C GLY A 726 8.12 3.20 -47.05
N VAL A 727 9.06 2.39 -46.54
CA VAL A 727 10.27 2.86 -45.84
C VAL A 727 11.49 2.17 -46.43
N ALA A 728 12.52 2.94 -46.80
CA ALA A 728 13.75 2.39 -47.34
C ALA A 728 14.46 1.47 -46.31
N GLU A 729 15.11 0.41 -46.77
CA GLU A 729 15.71 -0.61 -45.90
C GLU A 729 16.66 -0.01 -44.83
N GLY A 730 17.60 0.83 -45.24
CA GLY A 730 18.51 1.51 -44.31
C GLY A 730 17.78 2.39 -43.30
N ARG A 731 16.70 3.05 -43.73
CA ARG A 731 15.85 3.87 -42.87
C ARG A 731 15.08 3.02 -41.86
N ALA A 732 14.56 1.86 -42.26
CA ALA A 732 13.93 0.92 -41.35
C ALA A 732 14.89 0.43 -40.25
N TRP A 733 16.17 0.19 -40.58
CA TRP A 733 17.21 -0.14 -39.61
C TRP A 733 17.61 1.01 -38.69
N GLU A 734 17.50 2.27 -39.13
CA GLU A 734 17.64 3.44 -38.24
C GLU A 734 16.48 3.53 -37.26
N LEU A 735 15.24 3.37 -37.73
CA LEU A 735 14.05 3.39 -36.88
C LEU A 735 14.10 2.30 -35.81
N LEU A 736 14.53 1.09 -36.20
CA LEU A 736 14.76 -0.04 -35.28
C LEU A 736 15.76 0.27 -34.16
N ARG A 737 16.73 1.14 -34.42
CA ARG A 737 17.73 1.59 -33.44
C ARG A 737 17.27 2.81 -32.64
N GLY A 738 16.01 3.23 -32.80
CA GLY A 738 15.42 4.31 -32.01
C GLY A 738 15.50 5.68 -32.66
N ALA A 739 15.78 5.77 -33.96
CA ALA A 739 15.70 7.04 -34.69
C ALA A 739 14.27 7.62 -34.67
N GLU A 740 14.15 8.94 -34.76
CA GLU A 740 12.84 9.60 -34.86
C GLU A 740 12.12 9.23 -36.14
N ALA A 741 10.89 8.73 -36.01
CA ALA A 741 10.01 8.43 -37.12
C ALA A 741 9.20 9.67 -37.55
N SER A 742 9.00 9.84 -38.86
CA SER A 742 7.97 10.72 -39.39
C SER A 742 6.57 10.18 -39.10
N SER A 743 5.52 10.99 -39.28
CA SER A 743 4.13 10.55 -39.11
C SER A 743 3.75 9.39 -40.04
N GLU A 744 4.33 9.32 -41.24
CA GLU A 744 4.08 8.25 -42.22
C GLU A 744 4.85 6.97 -41.83
N GLU A 745 6.09 7.13 -41.35
CA GLU A 745 6.93 6.02 -40.90
C GLU A 745 6.34 5.36 -39.64
N ILE A 746 5.90 6.15 -38.65
CA ILE A 746 5.30 5.62 -37.43
C ILE A 746 3.95 4.96 -37.70
N GLN A 747 3.17 5.47 -38.66
CA GLN A 747 1.94 4.81 -39.09
C GLN A 747 2.25 3.47 -39.75
N SER A 748 3.26 3.42 -40.62
CA SER A 748 3.69 2.17 -41.27
C SER A 748 4.18 1.14 -40.25
N LEU A 749 4.94 1.57 -39.24
CA LEU A 749 5.36 0.73 -38.11
C LEU A 749 4.15 0.19 -37.34
N ALA A 750 3.19 1.06 -37.01
CA ALA A 750 1.98 0.69 -36.27
C ALA A 750 1.14 -0.33 -37.06
N ASP A 751 0.99 -0.14 -38.37
CA ASP A 751 0.23 -1.04 -39.24
C ASP A 751 0.89 -2.43 -39.36
N VAL A 752 2.22 -2.48 -39.51
CA VAL A 752 2.96 -3.76 -39.59
C VAL A 752 2.94 -4.50 -38.25
N LEU A 753 3.09 -3.78 -37.14
CA LEU A 753 3.07 -4.34 -35.78
C LEU A 753 1.64 -4.56 -35.25
N ASN A 754 0.61 -4.14 -35.99
CA ASN A 754 -0.79 -4.18 -35.58
C ASN A 754 -1.06 -3.56 -34.20
N VAL A 755 -0.44 -2.40 -33.95
CA VAL A 755 -0.61 -1.59 -32.72
C VAL A 755 -1.16 -0.21 -33.06
N ARG A 756 -1.58 0.58 -32.06
CA ARG A 756 -1.93 1.99 -32.29
C ARG A 756 -0.64 2.80 -32.41
N VAL A 757 -0.65 3.88 -33.19
CA VAL A 757 0.47 4.84 -33.24
C VAL A 757 0.88 5.31 -31.85
N SER A 758 -0.08 5.52 -30.96
CA SER A 758 0.18 5.93 -29.56
C SER A 758 1.02 4.93 -28.77
N ASP A 759 0.97 3.64 -29.11
CA ASP A 759 1.72 2.58 -28.43
C ASP A 759 3.22 2.62 -28.79
N LEU A 760 3.57 3.32 -29.86
CA LEU A 760 4.95 3.52 -30.35
C LEU A 760 5.54 4.88 -29.94
N LEU A 761 4.73 5.80 -29.40
CA LEU A 761 5.18 7.13 -28.99
C LEU A 761 5.77 7.09 -27.57
N VAL A 762 6.96 7.67 -27.41
CA VAL A 762 7.64 7.78 -26.12
C VAL A 762 7.80 9.26 -25.74
N SER A 763 7.50 9.59 -24.49
CA SER A 763 7.84 10.88 -23.88
C SER A 763 8.93 10.63 -22.83
N PRO A 764 10.22 10.94 -23.10
CA PRO A 764 11.29 10.75 -22.13
C PRO A 764 11.16 11.73 -20.96
N LEU A 765 11.54 11.30 -19.75
CA LEU A 765 11.51 12.14 -18.54
C LEU A 765 12.75 13.04 -18.48
N GLY A 766 12.57 14.30 -18.85
CA GLY A 766 13.57 15.37 -18.70
C GLY A 766 13.70 15.85 -17.25
N ASP A 767 14.81 16.50 -16.92
CA ASP A 767 15.08 17.06 -15.58
C ASP A 767 13.99 18.06 -15.16
N GLU A 768 13.44 18.81 -16.11
CA GLU A 768 12.38 19.81 -15.89
C GLU A 768 11.00 19.21 -15.61
N GLU A 769 10.78 17.94 -15.96
CA GLU A 769 9.53 17.21 -15.75
C GLU A 769 9.54 16.39 -14.46
N GLU A 770 10.71 16.23 -13.81
CA GLU A 770 10.83 15.63 -12.48
C GLU A 770 10.13 16.50 -11.42
N VAL A 771 10.43 17.81 -11.41
CA VAL A 771 9.84 18.78 -10.49
C VAL A 771 9.26 19.96 -11.26
N VAL A 772 7.96 19.89 -11.55
CA VAL A 772 7.27 20.97 -12.25
C VAL A 772 6.74 21.98 -11.25
N VAL A 773 7.18 23.23 -11.38
CA VAL A 773 6.67 24.36 -10.58
C VAL A 773 5.86 25.31 -11.46
N THR A 774 4.69 25.71 -10.96
CA THR A 774 3.85 26.71 -11.60
C THR A 774 3.54 27.82 -10.60
N TYR A 775 4.12 28.99 -10.86
CA TYR A 775 3.85 30.21 -10.11
C TYR A 775 2.47 30.77 -10.44
N ALA A 776 1.82 31.39 -9.45
CA ALA A 776 0.48 31.96 -9.53
C ALA A 776 0.36 32.97 -10.68
N GLU A 777 1.39 33.79 -10.91
CA GLU A 777 1.42 34.75 -12.02
C GLU A 777 1.33 34.08 -13.40
N LYS A 778 2.10 33.00 -13.60
CA LYS A 778 2.07 32.20 -14.83
C LYS A 778 0.74 31.47 -14.98
N SER A 779 0.17 30.99 -13.87
CA SER A 779 -1.15 30.36 -13.85
C SER A 779 -2.25 31.33 -14.31
N ARG A 780 -2.23 32.59 -13.83
CA ARG A 780 -3.19 33.64 -14.21
C ARG A 780 -3.18 33.96 -15.71
N GLN A 781 -2.03 33.88 -16.37
CA GLN A 781 -1.92 34.08 -17.82
C GLN A 781 -2.70 33.02 -18.63
N HIS A 782 -2.93 31.85 -18.04
CA HIS A 782 -3.61 30.72 -18.66
C HIS A 782 -4.99 30.44 -18.02
N ALA A 783 -5.53 31.40 -17.29
CA ALA A 783 -6.80 31.27 -16.59
C ALA A 783 -7.96 31.06 -17.58
N ARG A 784 -8.85 30.12 -17.27
CA ARG A 784 -10.06 29.85 -18.05
C ARG A 784 -11.25 30.42 -17.32
N ARG A 785 -11.91 31.42 -17.92
CA ARG A 785 -13.11 32.05 -17.36
C ARG A 785 -14.37 31.41 -17.91
N MET A 786 -15.21 30.94 -17.01
CA MET A 786 -16.55 30.40 -17.26
C MET A 786 -17.60 31.36 -16.68
N LYS A 787 -18.89 31.00 -16.80
CA LYS A 787 -19.98 31.81 -16.25
C LYS A 787 -19.96 31.80 -14.72
N SER A 788 -19.74 30.64 -14.11
CA SER A 788 -19.73 30.47 -12.64
C SER A 788 -18.32 30.42 -12.03
N TYR A 789 -17.28 30.18 -12.83
CA TYR A 789 -15.93 29.89 -12.31
C TYR A 789 -14.82 30.62 -13.05
N VAL A 790 -13.69 30.83 -12.37
CA VAL A 790 -12.39 31.05 -13.03
C VAL A 790 -11.46 29.93 -12.60
N LEU A 791 -10.87 29.23 -13.56
CA LEU A 791 -9.95 28.11 -13.33
C LEU A 791 -8.53 28.55 -13.66
N PHE A 792 -7.67 28.56 -12.64
CA PHE A 792 -6.24 28.81 -12.74
C PHE A 792 -5.49 27.47 -12.77
N PRO A 793 -4.85 27.08 -13.89
CA PRO A 793 -4.16 25.80 -13.98
C PRO A 793 -2.93 25.76 -13.05
N GLY A 794 -2.85 24.78 -12.16
CA GLY A 794 -1.67 24.53 -11.33
C GLY A 794 -0.60 23.72 -12.06
N ALA A 795 0.41 23.28 -11.30
CA ALA A 795 1.51 22.43 -11.78
C ALA A 795 1.02 21.05 -12.26
N ARG A 796 1.54 20.61 -13.41
CA ARG A 796 1.18 19.38 -14.12
C ARG A 796 2.40 18.88 -14.90
N THR A 797 2.52 17.57 -15.07
CA THR A 797 3.59 16.94 -15.86
C THR A 797 3.01 16.23 -17.08
N ARG A 798 3.79 16.12 -18.15
CA ARG A 798 3.44 15.37 -19.36
C ARG A 798 3.38 13.86 -19.13
N HIS A 799 4.10 13.35 -18.12
CA HIS A 799 4.13 11.92 -17.78
C HIS A 799 2.86 11.43 -17.09
N GLN A 800 2.07 12.35 -16.55
CA GLN A 800 0.77 12.07 -15.94
C GLN A 800 -0.27 12.98 -16.59
N PRO A 801 -0.64 12.74 -17.85
CA PRO A 801 -1.52 13.64 -18.59
C PRO A 801 -2.90 13.77 -17.92
N ASP A 802 -3.35 12.78 -17.16
CA ASP A 802 -4.62 12.83 -16.44
C ASP A 802 -4.54 13.52 -15.07
N LEU A 803 -3.34 13.87 -14.59
CA LEU A 803 -3.20 14.76 -13.45
C LEU A 803 -3.60 16.18 -13.84
N LYS A 804 -4.73 16.67 -13.31
CA LYS A 804 -5.16 18.06 -13.50
C LYS A 804 -5.35 18.77 -12.18
N THR A 805 -4.57 19.83 -11.99
CA THR A 805 -4.63 20.69 -10.80
C THR A 805 -5.22 22.04 -11.18
N PHE A 806 -6.13 22.55 -10.36
CA PHE A 806 -6.73 23.86 -10.56
C PHE A 806 -6.88 24.59 -9.23
N ASP A 807 -6.53 25.86 -9.24
CA ASP A 807 -7.07 26.82 -8.31
C ASP A 807 -8.36 27.39 -8.94
N LEU A 808 -9.50 27.15 -8.29
CA LEU A 808 -10.84 27.47 -8.77
C LEU A 808 -11.42 28.60 -7.93
N GLU A 809 -11.79 29.70 -8.59
CA GLU A 809 -12.55 30.80 -7.99
C GLU A 809 -14.03 30.66 -8.32
N VAL A 810 -14.88 30.62 -7.30
CA VAL A 810 -16.35 30.62 -7.45
C VAL A 810 -16.83 32.07 -7.55
N LEU A 811 -17.37 32.44 -8.70
CA LEU A 811 -17.83 33.80 -9.00
C LEU A 811 -19.15 34.10 -8.30
N GLU A 812 -19.46 35.39 -8.13
CA GLU A 812 -20.75 35.82 -7.56
C GLU A 812 -21.95 35.38 -8.42
N SER A 813 -21.73 35.22 -9.71
CA SER A 813 -22.71 34.71 -10.68
C SER A 813 -22.97 33.19 -10.57
N ALA A 814 -22.24 32.47 -9.71
CA ALA A 814 -22.38 31.03 -9.54
C ALA A 814 -23.69 30.69 -8.80
N THR A 815 -24.73 30.41 -9.57
CA THR A 815 -26.01 29.85 -9.12
C THR A 815 -26.02 28.33 -9.28
N PRO A 816 -26.76 27.57 -8.45
CA PRO A 816 -26.91 26.13 -8.65
C PRO A 816 -27.43 25.81 -10.06
N GLY A 817 -26.62 25.19 -10.92
CA GLY A 817 -27.03 24.81 -12.28
C GLY A 817 -25.93 24.64 -13.33
N GLU A 818 -24.74 25.26 -13.19
CA GLU A 818 -23.60 24.94 -14.06
C GLU A 818 -22.81 23.77 -13.47
N SER A 819 -23.12 22.55 -13.93
CA SER A 819 -22.48 21.33 -13.43
C SER A 819 -21.12 21.07 -14.08
N LEU A 820 -20.18 20.61 -13.26
CA LEU A 820 -18.91 20.00 -13.63
C LEU A 820 -19.08 18.48 -13.59
N SER A 821 -18.51 17.78 -14.57
CA SER A 821 -18.36 16.32 -14.54
C SER A 821 -17.08 15.93 -15.29
N CYS A 822 -16.38 14.91 -14.79
CA CYS A 822 -15.21 14.35 -15.44
C CYS A 822 -15.00 12.89 -15.03
N GLY A 823 -14.37 12.08 -15.88
CA GLY A 823 -14.03 10.69 -15.59
C GLY A 823 -12.87 10.49 -14.62
N LEU A 824 -12.42 11.53 -13.91
CA LEU A 824 -11.30 11.49 -12.97
C LEU A 824 -11.78 11.65 -11.54
N HIS A 825 -11.08 11.01 -10.60
CA HIS A 825 -11.26 11.26 -9.17
C HIS A 825 -10.89 12.70 -8.87
N THR A 826 -11.71 13.41 -8.10
CA THR A 826 -11.48 14.82 -7.79
C THR A 826 -11.41 15.01 -6.29
N PHE A 827 -10.26 15.48 -5.81
CA PHE A 827 -10.10 16.03 -4.47
C PHE A 827 -10.29 17.54 -4.51
N VAL A 828 -10.96 18.09 -3.51
CA VAL A 828 -11.27 19.51 -3.36
C VAL A 828 -10.83 19.95 -1.96
N TYR A 829 -10.07 21.03 -1.87
CA TYR A 829 -9.74 21.67 -0.60
C TYR A 829 -10.18 23.13 -0.62
N HIS A 830 -10.92 23.56 0.41
CA HIS A 830 -11.35 24.94 0.54
C HIS A 830 -10.32 25.76 1.31
N PHE A 831 -9.60 26.63 0.59
CA PHE A 831 -8.57 27.51 1.18
C PHE A 831 -8.95 29.00 1.16
N GLY A 832 -10.16 29.31 0.72
CA GLY A 832 -10.72 30.66 0.71
C GLY A 832 -11.22 31.12 2.08
N SER A 833 -11.83 32.30 2.11
CA SER A 833 -12.40 32.92 3.31
C SER A 833 -13.93 32.86 3.39
N GLU A 834 -14.60 32.46 2.30
CA GLU A 834 -16.06 32.45 2.20
C GLU A 834 -16.58 31.04 1.87
N ALA A 835 -17.60 30.59 2.59
CA ALA A 835 -18.19 29.27 2.39
C ALA A 835 -18.83 29.10 1.00
N VAL A 836 -18.84 27.85 0.51
CA VAL A 836 -19.34 27.47 -0.81
C VAL A 836 -20.35 26.35 -0.68
N GLU A 837 -21.47 26.40 -1.40
CA GLU A 837 -22.38 25.26 -1.52
C GLU A 837 -21.81 24.27 -2.54
N LEU A 838 -21.62 23.01 -2.13
CA LEU A 838 -21.34 21.88 -3.02
C LEU A 838 -22.64 21.10 -3.21
N ARG A 839 -23.10 20.99 -4.46
CA ARG A 839 -24.27 20.21 -4.86
C ARG A 839 -23.85 19.11 -5.83
N TRP A 840 -24.43 17.93 -5.71
CA TRP A 840 -24.18 16.81 -6.63
C TRP A 840 -25.43 15.98 -6.90
N SER A 841 -25.46 15.31 -8.04
CA SER A 841 -26.52 14.36 -8.38
C SER A 841 -26.11 12.93 -7.99
N THR A 842 -27.05 12.19 -7.44
CA THR A 842 -26.90 10.75 -7.18
C THR A 842 -27.13 9.96 -8.48
N ARG A 843 -26.68 8.70 -8.51
CA ARG A 843 -26.95 7.77 -9.63
C ARG A 843 -28.45 7.60 -9.96
N LEU A 844 -29.34 7.87 -8.99
CA LEU A 844 -30.80 7.81 -9.13
C LEU A 844 -31.44 9.16 -9.49
N GLY A 845 -30.64 10.19 -9.79
CA GLY A 845 -31.11 11.53 -10.17
C GLY A 845 -31.57 12.41 -9.00
N ALA A 846 -31.51 11.93 -7.75
CA ALA A 846 -31.75 12.78 -6.58
C ALA A 846 -30.58 13.77 -6.39
N SER A 847 -30.89 15.01 -6.01
CA SER A 847 -29.88 16.05 -5.75
C SER A 847 -29.53 16.08 -4.25
N ARG A 848 -28.23 16.08 -3.95
CA ARG A 848 -27.67 16.28 -2.60
C ARG A 848 -26.92 17.60 -2.56
N ALA A 849 -26.83 18.22 -1.38
CA ALA A 849 -26.08 19.44 -1.18
C ALA A 849 -25.48 19.51 0.22
N THR A 850 -24.33 20.16 0.33
CA THR A 850 -23.67 20.49 1.59
C THR A 850 -22.98 21.85 1.49
N VAL A 851 -22.51 22.37 2.62
CA VAL A 851 -21.68 23.57 2.69
C VAL A 851 -20.23 23.16 2.95
N LEU A 852 -19.32 23.60 2.10
CA LEU A 852 -17.88 23.55 2.35
C LEU A 852 -17.45 24.89 2.98
N ARG A 853 -16.95 24.83 4.21
CA ARG A 853 -16.37 25.96 4.94
C ARG A 853 -14.86 26.04 4.67
N PRO A 854 -14.22 27.20 4.93
CA PRO A 854 -12.76 27.29 4.94
C PRO A 854 -12.12 26.17 5.78
N GLY A 855 -11.15 25.45 5.22
CA GLY A 855 -10.49 24.32 5.85
C GLY A 855 -11.15 22.95 5.61
N ASP A 856 -12.39 22.92 5.11
CA ASP A 856 -13.04 21.66 4.72
C ASP A 856 -12.44 21.11 3.42
N SER A 857 -12.55 19.81 3.23
CA SER A 857 -12.22 19.13 1.97
C SER A 857 -13.32 18.17 1.53
N SER A 858 -13.30 17.81 0.25
CA SER A 858 -14.15 16.76 -0.27
C SER A 858 -13.45 15.89 -1.30
N TYR A 859 -13.89 14.65 -1.36
CA TYR A 859 -13.62 13.72 -2.45
C TYR A 859 -14.88 13.60 -3.31
N ILE A 860 -14.71 13.58 -4.63
CA ILE A 860 -15.75 13.40 -5.62
C ILE A 860 -15.30 12.29 -6.58
N ALA A 861 -16.09 11.24 -6.67
CA ALA A 861 -15.87 10.09 -7.52
C ALA A 861 -16.01 10.44 -9.02
N PRO A 862 -15.43 9.64 -9.93
CA PRO A 862 -15.57 9.83 -11.36
C PRO A 862 -17.03 9.92 -11.82
N LEU A 863 -17.27 10.76 -12.83
CA LEU A 863 -18.55 10.99 -13.52
C LEU A 863 -19.68 11.58 -12.67
N VAL A 864 -19.46 11.86 -11.38
CA VAL A 864 -20.44 12.56 -10.54
C VAL A 864 -20.60 14.00 -11.01
N GLU A 865 -21.81 14.35 -11.45
CA GLU A 865 -22.13 15.74 -11.77
C GLU A 865 -22.24 16.54 -10.48
N HIS A 866 -21.48 17.63 -10.38
CA HIS A 866 -21.43 18.47 -9.20
C HIS A 866 -21.30 19.95 -9.58
N SER A 867 -21.72 20.84 -8.69
CA SER A 867 -21.58 22.29 -8.89
C SER A 867 -21.20 22.98 -7.59
N PHE A 868 -20.40 24.03 -7.71
CA PHE A 868 -20.10 24.96 -6.63
C PHE A 868 -20.89 26.24 -6.84
N SER A 869 -21.55 26.76 -5.81
CA SER A 869 -22.33 27.99 -5.89
C SER A 869 -22.22 28.86 -4.65
N VAL A 870 -22.62 30.11 -4.79
CA VAL A 870 -22.69 31.07 -3.67
C VAL A 870 -23.85 30.73 -2.75
N LEU A 871 -23.63 30.81 -1.44
CA LEU A 871 -24.69 30.68 -0.44
C LEU A 871 -25.47 32.00 -0.29
N PRO A 872 -26.82 31.99 -0.35
CA PRO A 872 -27.60 33.19 -0.12
C PRO A 872 -27.42 33.71 1.32
N GLY A 873 -26.89 34.93 1.47
CA GLY A 873 -26.73 35.58 2.78
C GLY A 873 -25.50 35.15 3.58
N ALA A 874 -24.48 34.54 2.96
CA ALA A 874 -23.23 34.20 3.63
C ALA A 874 -22.53 35.45 4.20
N VAL A 875 -22.31 35.46 5.51
CA VAL A 875 -21.50 36.46 6.22
C VAL A 875 -20.04 35.99 6.19
N GLN A 876 -19.09 36.91 6.08
CA GLN A 876 -17.68 36.60 6.37
C GLN A 876 -17.58 35.98 7.76
N GLU A 877 -17.14 34.73 7.85
CA GLU A 877 -16.85 34.14 9.16
C GLU A 877 -15.57 34.78 9.72
N PRO A 878 -15.57 35.26 10.98
CA PRO A 878 -14.42 35.94 11.55
C PRO A 878 -13.19 35.03 11.49
N GLY A 879 -12.12 35.57 10.92
CA GLY A 879 -10.89 34.83 10.62
C GLY A 879 -10.42 34.01 11.81
N MET A 880 -10.41 32.69 11.65
CA MET A 880 -9.72 31.81 12.56
C MET A 880 -8.22 32.12 12.47
N ASN A 881 -7.63 32.38 13.62
CA ASN A 881 -6.20 32.63 13.77
C ASN A 881 -5.42 31.37 13.33
N GLY A 882 -4.96 31.39 12.08
CA GLY A 882 -3.98 30.45 11.52
C GLY A 882 -4.56 29.38 10.60
N ALA A 883 -4.80 29.71 9.30
CA ALA A 883 -4.61 28.81 8.14
C ALA A 883 -5.27 29.31 6.83
N ALA A 884 -6.30 30.16 6.87
CA ALA A 884 -7.01 30.59 5.65
C ALA A 884 -6.32 31.77 4.96
N CYS A 885 -5.51 31.50 3.92
CA CYS A 885 -4.75 32.52 3.19
C CYS A 885 -5.21 32.77 1.74
N GLY A 886 -6.44 32.41 1.37
CA GLY A 886 -7.09 32.84 0.12
C GLY A 886 -8.21 33.86 0.36
N LYS A 887 -8.23 35.00 -0.35
CA LYS A 887 -9.38 35.92 -0.33
C LYS A 887 -10.53 35.37 -1.18
N GLY A 888 -11.76 35.38 -0.65
CA GLY A 888 -12.99 35.03 -1.36
C GLY A 888 -13.26 33.52 -1.38
N ARG A 889 -14.01 33.05 -2.39
CA ARG A 889 -14.45 31.64 -2.54
C ARG A 889 -13.48 30.86 -3.42
N ARG A 890 -12.43 30.31 -2.81
CA ARG A 890 -11.29 29.68 -3.50
C ARG A 890 -11.18 28.21 -3.12
N LEU A 891 -11.15 27.34 -4.13
CA LEU A 891 -11.06 25.89 -3.99
C LEU A 891 -9.85 25.38 -4.75
N PHE A 892 -9.09 24.47 -4.17
CA PHE A 892 -8.02 23.76 -4.86
C PHE A 892 -8.51 22.38 -5.28
N LEU A 893 -8.51 22.13 -6.58
CA LEU A 893 -8.96 20.89 -7.18
C LEU A 893 -7.74 20.10 -7.65
N VAL A 894 -7.64 18.84 -7.23
CA VAL A 894 -6.69 17.86 -7.76
C VAL A 894 -7.48 16.74 -8.38
N ARG A 895 -7.28 16.52 -9.69
CA ARG A 895 -7.90 15.42 -10.43
C ARG A 895 -6.85 14.40 -10.80
N ILE A 896 -7.11 13.14 -10.53
CA ILE A 896 -6.20 12.03 -10.81
C ILE A 896 -6.94 10.87 -11.50
N PRO A 897 -6.24 10.09 -12.35
CA PRO A 897 -6.80 8.86 -12.90
C PRO A 897 -7.03 7.83 -11.79
N GLY A 898 -8.06 7.01 -11.97
CA GLY A 898 -8.28 5.82 -11.17
C GLY A 898 -7.80 4.58 -11.89
N GLN A 899 -8.35 3.42 -11.50
CA GLN A 899 -8.15 2.17 -12.24
C GLN A 899 -8.92 2.15 -13.57
N LEU A 900 -9.93 3.00 -13.74
CA LEU A 900 -10.61 3.23 -15.01
C LEU A 900 -9.72 4.11 -15.89
N SER A 901 -8.77 3.48 -16.57
CA SER A 901 -7.89 4.16 -17.52
C SER A 901 -8.68 4.64 -18.75
N GLY A 902 -8.08 5.55 -19.54
CA GLY A 902 -8.66 5.95 -20.82
C GLY A 902 -8.91 4.77 -21.77
N GLU A 903 -8.09 3.73 -21.69
CA GLU A 903 -8.26 2.49 -22.48
C GLU A 903 -9.44 1.68 -22.00
N THR A 904 -9.58 1.48 -20.69
CA THR A 904 -10.72 0.78 -20.09
C THR A 904 -12.02 1.50 -20.45
N LEU A 905 -12.07 2.84 -20.36
CA LEU A 905 -13.25 3.62 -20.73
C LEU A 905 -13.59 3.47 -22.23
N ALA A 906 -12.59 3.43 -23.10
CA ALA A 906 -12.78 3.23 -24.53
C ALA A 906 -13.35 1.83 -24.83
N GLU A 907 -12.85 0.80 -24.16
CA GLU A 907 -13.37 -0.56 -24.29
C GLU A 907 -14.81 -0.66 -23.79
N PHE A 908 -15.10 -0.16 -22.58
CA PHE A 908 -16.45 -0.14 -22.01
C PHE A 908 -17.46 0.61 -22.90
N ALA A 909 -17.01 1.63 -23.63
CA ALA A 909 -17.88 2.36 -24.57
C ALA A 909 -18.38 1.48 -25.71
N THR A 910 -17.67 0.39 -26.05
CA THR A 910 -18.09 -0.57 -27.09
C THR A 910 -19.17 -1.55 -26.61
N PHE A 911 -19.35 -1.68 -25.29
CA PHE A 911 -20.31 -2.61 -24.71
C PHE A 911 -21.74 -2.03 -24.81
N SER A 912 -22.73 -2.90 -24.97
CA SER A 912 -24.14 -2.50 -24.79
C SER A 912 -24.42 -2.11 -23.34
N THR A 913 -25.49 -1.36 -23.08
CA THR A 913 -25.88 -0.97 -21.71
C THR A 913 -25.95 -2.17 -20.77
N HIS A 914 -26.61 -3.24 -21.22
CA HIS A 914 -26.73 -4.48 -20.45
C HIS A 914 -25.37 -5.16 -20.19
N GLY A 915 -24.45 -5.12 -21.17
CA GLY A 915 -23.10 -5.63 -20.97
C GLY A 915 -22.34 -4.87 -19.88
N ARG A 916 -22.43 -3.53 -19.87
CA ARG A 916 -21.78 -2.70 -18.85
C ARG A 916 -22.33 -2.95 -17.45
N GLU A 917 -23.65 -3.14 -17.33
CA GLU A 917 -24.30 -3.47 -16.06
C GLU A 917 -23.77 -4.80 -15.50
N ARG A 918 -23.61 -5.83 -16.35
CA ARG A 918 -23.07 -7.13 -15.93
C ARG A 918 -21.60 -7.08 -15.55
N VAL A 919 -20.78 -6.27 -16.22
CA VAL A 919 -19.38 -6.06 -15.80
C VAL A 919 -19.31 -5.38 -14.43
N GLY A 920 -20.23 -4.44 -14.16
CA GLY A 920 -20.31 -3.77 -12.85
C GLY A 920 -20.79 -4.69 -11.73
N ALA A 921 -21.68 -5.64 -12.02
CA ALA A 921 -22.11 -6.69 -11.10
C ALA A 921 -22.71 -7.88 -11.87
N GLU A 922 -22.00 -9.01 -11.87
CA GLU A 922 -22.52 -10.25 -12.47
C GLU A 922 -23.67 -10.80 -11.62
N THR A 923 -24.77 -11.15 -12.27
CA THR A 923 -26.01 -11.58 -11.59
C THR A 923 -26.56 -12.90 -12.10
N VAL A 924 -26.01 -13.44 -13.19
CA VAL A 924 -26.48 -14.67 -13.83
C VAL A 924 -25.31 -15.62 -14.11
N GLN A 925 -25.63 -16.90 -14.27
CA GLN A 925 -24.68 -17.87 -14.81
C GLN A 925 -24.35 -17.53 -16.27
N TRP A 926 -23.17 -17.93 -16.74
CA TRP A 926 -22.77 -17.69 -18.15
C TRP A 926 -23.65 -18.44 -19.17
N TYR A 927 -24.52 -19.34 -18.71
CA TYR A 927 -25.46 -20.12 -19.51
C TYR A 927 -26.86 -20.05 -18.90
N ASN A 928 -27.87 -20.31 -19.73
CA ASN A 928 -29.29 -20.36 -19.32
C ASN A 928 -29.71 -21.73 -18.80
#